data_AF-A0AAD4XPL9-F1
#
_entry.id   AF-A0AAD4XPL9-F1
#
_cell.length_a   1.000
_cell.length_b   1.000
_cell.length_c   1.000
_cell.angle_alpha   90.00
_cell.angle_beta   90.00
_cell.angle_gamma   90.00
#
_symmetry.space_group_name_H-M   'P 1'
#
loop_
_entity.id
_entity.type
_entity.pdbx_description
1 polymer ?
#
loop_
_entity_poly.entity_id
_entity_poly.type
_entity_poly.pdbx_seq_one_letter_code
_entity_poly.pdbx_strand_id
1 'polypeptide(L)'
;MGKNEGNCCSNSSNNPMLSMEEALKIVIKISHCLLPVTVPIHESLHRILAEDIRAPDPLPPYRASIKDGYAVVASDGIGKYPVITESRAGNDGVGVTVTPKTVAYVTTGGPILDGADAVVQVEDTEEVKDASGESKYVRILVQARQGQDIRPVGCDIEKGAIVLKSGELIGTSEIGLLATVGVMMVKVYPSPTIAVLSTGDELVEPTTGSLCRGQIRDSNRAMLMAAAAQQHCKVLDLGIARDDEEHLEKIVERAISAGVDILLTSGGVSMGDRDYVKPLLEKRGTVHFNRVLMKPGKPITFAEIIAKSVEEKAGKRILVFGLPGNPVSCLVCFYLFTVPSIRHSSGWENPDLLRVHARLSHPIKTDPARPEFHRAVIKWTKNDGSGNPGFVAESTGHQMSSRLLSMKSANALLMLPARSGVLSAGNSVEAIVISDISSLPVNNTSTTVGLLPVFGSNKANVQTMAESEGAEVRVAILTVSDTVASGKGPDRSGPRAVSVINSLSERLGGAKVVSTAVVPDEVTEIQNVLRRWSDIDNVSLILTLGGTGCTPRDVTPEATKSLIEKDTPGLLHVMMQESLKVTPFAMLSRSAAGIRGSTLIINIPGNPNAVAECMDALMPALKHAMKQIKGDKREKNPRHVLHAEAETTDTWEQSYRLASGNSEPQCSCSH
;
A
#
# COMPACT_ATOMS: atom_id res chain seq x y z
N MET A 1 11.55 22.09 76.63
CA MET A 1 10.44 22.77 75.95
C MET A 1 11.01 23.50 74.74
N GLY A 2 10.91 22.88 73.55
CA GLY A 2 11.35 23.48 72.29
C GLY A 2 10.17 24.02 71.48
N LYS A 3 10.44 25.04 70.68
CA LYS A 3 9.62 25.52 69.55
C LYS A 3 10.61 25.75 68.39
N ASN A 4 10.69 24.85 67.40
CA ASN A 4 9.95 24.84 66.13
C ASN A 4 10.13 26.13 65.32
N GLU A 5 11.20 26.18 64.52
CA GLU A 5 11.29 26.99 63.31
C GLU A 5 11.21 26.06 62.10
N GLY A 6 10.27 26.36 61.21
CA GLY A 6 9.80 25.49 60.14
C GLY A 6 10.81 25.31 59.02
N ASN A 7 11.06 24.04 58.70
CA ASN A 7 11.81 23.58 57.54
C ASN A 7 10.93 23.77 56.29
N CYS A 8 11.29 24.70 55.39
CA CYS A 8 10.69 24.78 54.06
C CYS A 8 11.17 23.58 53.24
N CYS A 9 10.27 22.61 53.03
CA CYS A 9 10.50 21.42 52.22
C CYS A 9 10.81 21.76 50.75
N SER A 10 12.09 21.68 50.39
CA SER A 10 12.56 21.52 49.02
C SER A 10 12.35 20.07 48.56
N ASN A 11 11.19 19.74 48.01
CA ASN A 11 10.98 18.46 47.30
C ASN A 11 11.16 18.67 45.78
N SER A 12 12.40 18.89 45.33
CA SER A 12 12.78 18.62 43.94
C SER A 12 13.02 17.11 43.80
N SER A 13 12.09 16.39 43.16
CA SER A 13 12.21 14.95 42.92
C SER A 13 13.47 14.63 42.11
N ASN A 14 14.41 13.97 42.78
CA ASN A 14 15.75 13.65 42.32
C ASN A 14 15.75 12.35 41.49
N ASN A 15 14.96 12.30 40.40
CA ASN A 15 15.00 11.15 39.48
C ASN A 15 16.16 11.31 38.47
N PRO A 16 17.14 10.38 38.44
CA PRO A 16 18.25 10.44 37.49
C PRO A 16 17.74 10.33 36.05
N MET A 17 18.40 11.04 35.13
CA MET A 17 18.06 11.02 33.70
C MET A 17 18.44 9.67 33.11
N LEU A 18 17.44 8.88 32.69
CA LEU A 18 17.64 7.52 32.19
C LEU A 18 18.34 7.51 30.84
N SER A 19 19.15 6.48 30.57
CA SER A 19 19.57 6.16 29.20
C SER A 19 18.38 5.77 28.32
N MET A 20 18.57 5.79 27.00
CA MET A 20 17.52 5.36 26.06
C MET A 20 17.16 3.89 26.28
N GLU A 21 18.16 3.03 26.50
CA GLU A 21 18.00 1.60 26.70
C GLU A 21 17.26 1.27 28.00
N GLU A 22 17.54 1.98 29.10
CA GLU A 22 16.80 1.82 30.36
C GLU A 22 15.35 2.27 30.22
N ALA A 23 15.11 3.40 29.55
CA ALA A 23 13.76 3.89 29.30
C ALA A 23 12.97 2.91 28.41
N LEU A 24 13.58 2.35 27.36
CA LEU A 24 12.96 1.34 26.50
C LEU A 24 12.63 0.05 27.28
N LYS A 25 13.54 -0.43 28.15
CA LYS A 25 13.26 -1.58 29.02
C LYS A 25 12.05 -1.36 29.92
N ILE A 26 11.88 -0.15 30.46
CA ILE A 26 10.70 0.21 31.23
C ILE A 26 9.45 0.18 30.36
N VAL A 27 9.50 0.78 29.15
CA VAL A 27 8.37 0.75 28.20
C VAL A 27 7.93 -0.68 27.89
N ILE A 28 8.87 -1.57 27.55
CA ILE A 28 8.55 -2.98 27.23
C ILE A 28 8.01 -3.72 28.46
N LYS A 29 8.59 -3.52 29.65
CA LYS A 29 8.13 -4.15 30.90
C LYS A 29 6.68 -3.79 31.25
N ILE A 30 6.26 -2.56 30.96
CA ILE A 30 4.91 -2.06 31.27
C ILE A 30 3.94 -2.35 30.12
N SER A 31 4.43 -2.42 28.89
CA SER A 31 3.65 -2.90 27.75
C SER A 31 3.20 -4.33 28.00
N HIS A 32 2.03 -4.69 27.46
CA HIS A 32 1.52 -6.06 27.53
C HIS A 32 1.14 -6.51 26.13
N CYS A 33 1.37 -7.80 25.86
CA CYS A 33 0.85 -8.44 24.66
C CYS A 33 -0.68 -8.45 24.72
N LEU A 34 -1.33 -8.03 23.65
CA LEU A 34 -2.78 -8.09 23.53
C LEU A 34 -3.24 -9.55 23.41
N LEU A 35 -4.50 -9.80 23.78
CA LEU A 35 -5.08 -11.12 23.63
C LEU A 35 -5.28 -11.45 22.14
N PRO A 36 -4.96 -12.68 21.70
CA PRO A 36 -5.19 -13.10 20.32
C PRO A 36 -6.65 -12.99 19.90
N VAL A 37 -6.86 -12.68 18.62
CA VAL A 37 -8.16 -12.62 17.96
C VAL A 37 -8.16 -13.49 16.70
N THR A 38 -9.31 -14.02 16.32
CA THR A 38 -9.47 -14.75 15.06
C THR A 38 -9.98 -13.82 13.98
N VAL A 39 -9.26 -13.71 12.87
CA VAL A 39 -9.59 -12.82 11.74
C VAL A 39 -9.63 -13.58 10.42
N PRO A 40 -10.35 -13.10 9.40
CA PRO A 40 -10.24 -13.63 8.04
C PRO A 40 -8.80 -13.57 7.51
N ILE A 41 -8.43 -14.51 6.65
CA ILE A 41 -7.07 -14.63 6.08
C ILE A 41 -6.51 -13.30 5.54
N HIS A 42 -7.31 -12.51 4.81
CA HIS A 42 -6.85 -11.26 4.21
C HIS A 42 -6.59 -10.14 5.23
N GLU A 43 -7.20 -10.20 6.42
CA GLU A 43 -6.94 -9.27 7.52
C GLU A 43 -5.75 -9.70 8.40
N SER A 44 -5.24 -10.93 8.19
CA SER A 44 -4.11 -11.48 8.93
C SER A 44 -2.74 -10.99 8.43
N LEU A 45 -2.68 -10.42 7.22
CA LEU A 45 -1.45 -9.86 6.64
C LEU A 45 -0.83 -8.82 7.58
N HIS A 46 0.49 -8.89 7.75
CA HIS A 46 1.30 -8.06 8.65
C HIS A 46 1.03 -8.25 10.15
N ARG A 47 0.32 -9.31 10.55
CA ARG A 47 0.11 -9.67 11.96
C ARG A 47 0.97 -10.86 12.37
N ILE A 48 1.15 -11.02 13.68
CA ILE A 48 1.84 -12.18 14.25
C ILE A 48 0.84 -13.30 14.51
N LEU A 49 1.18 -14.49 14.03
CA LEU A 49 0.40 -15.71 14.24
C LEU A 49 0.42 -16.11 15.72
N ALA A 50 -0.73 -16.51 16.27
CA ALA A 50 -0.87 -16.82 17.70
C ALA A 50 -1.02 -18.32 18.01
N GLU A 51 -1.02 -19.18 16.97
CA GLU A 51 -1.07 -20.64 17.11
C GLU A 51 -0.40 -21.32 15.92
N ASP A 52 0.14 -22.52 16.13
CA ASP A 52 0.73 -23.30 15.03
C ASP A 52 -0.36 -23.71 14.03
N ILE A 53 -0.05 -23.60 12.74
CA ILE A 53 -0.90 -24.07 11.65
C ILE A 53 -0.37 -25.40 11.14
N ARG A 54 -1.24 -26.40 11.09
CA ARG A 54 -0.92 -27.75 10.61
C ARG A 54 -1.62 -28.06 9.30
N ALA A 55 -0.94 -28.76 8.41
CA ALA A 55 -1.54 -29.22 7.16
C ALA A 55 -2.53 -30.37 7.41
N PRO A 56 -3.82 -30.23 7.04
CA PRO A 56 -4.79 -31.32 7.20
C PRO A 56 -4.54 -32.47 6.21
N ASP A 57 -3.95 -32.13 5.06
CA ASP A 57 -3.69 -33.00 3.92
C ASP A 57 -2.26 -32.77 3.40
N PRO A 58 -1.66 -33.76 2.71
CA PRO A 58 -0.35 -33.59 2.10
C PRO A 58 -0.41 -32.71 0.84
N LEU A 59 0.72 -32.10 0.47
CA LEU A 59 0.92 -31.42 -0.80
C LEU A 59 2.11 -32.02 -1.57
N PRO A 60 1.91 -32.51 -2.81
CA PRO A 60 0.61 -32.75 -3.45
C PRO A 60 -0.16 -33.87 -2.72
N PRO A 61 -1.50 -33.90 -2.81
CA PRO A 61 -2.33 -34.94 -2.16
C PRO A 61 -2.37 -36.27 -2.93
N TYR A 62 -1.81 -36.31 -4.13
CA TYR A 62 -1.67 -37.47 -5.01
C TYR A 62 -0.30 -37.41 -5.69
N ARG A 63 0.14 -38.53 -6.28
CA ARG A 63 1.36 -38.54 -7.12
C ARG A 63 1.10 -37.64 -8.32
N ALA A 64 1.89 -36.58 -8.50
CA ALA A 64 1.65 -35.58 -9.53
C ALA A 64 2.79 -35.54 -10.54
N SER A 65 2.48 -35.29 -11.81
CA SER A 65 3.51 -35.07 -12.82
C SER A 65 4.26 -33.76 -12.59
N ILE A 66 5.59 -33.77 -12.75
CA ILE A 66 6.44 -32.57 -12.77
C ILE A 66 6.42 -31.91 -14.16
N LYS A 67 6.07 -32.66 -15.21
CA LYS A 67 6.20 -32.26 -16.61
C LYS A 67 4.92 -32.49 -17.39
N ASP A 68 4.76 -31.77 -18.49
CA ASP A 68 3.87 -32.18 -19.57
C ASP A 68 4.55 -33.29 -20.37
N GLY A 69 3.84 -34.38 -20.65
CA GLY A 69 4.44 -35.55 -21.29
C GLY A 69 3.60 -36.80 -21.15
N TYR A 70 4.27 -37.94 -20.95
CA TYR A 70 3.62 -39.25 -20.89
C TYR A 70 4.03 -40.01 -19.63
N ALA A 71 3.04 -40.45 -18.86
CA ALA A 71 3.22 -41.39 -17.78
C ALA A 71 3.43 -42.80 -18.35
N VAL A 72 4.54 -43.42 -17.97
CA VAL A 72 5.04 -44.69 -18.53
C VAL A 72 5.33 -45.70 -17.42
N VAL A 73 5.49 -46.97 -17.81
CA VAL A 73 6.21 -47.96 -17.02
C VAL A 73 7.68 -47.90 -17.45
N ALA A 74 8.57 -47.47 -16.56
CA ALA A 74 9.97 -47.16 -16.89
C ALA A 74 10.71 -48.35 -17.51
N SER A 75 10.38 -49.59 -17.09
CA SER A 75 11.00 -50.81 -17.63
C SER A 75 10.65 -51.12 -19.09
N ASP A 76 9.67 -50.42 -19.68
CA ASP A 76 9.31 -50.63 -21.09
C ASP A 76 10.32 -50.07 -22.09
N GLY A 77 11.07 -49.04 -21.67
CA GLY A 77 12.13 -48.39 -22.42
C GLY A 77 11.69 -47.54 -23.61
N ILE A 78 12.60 -47.38 -24.57
CA ILE A 78 12.40 -46.62 -25.81
C ILE A 78 11.50 -47.42 -26.75
N GLY A 79 10.45 -46.82 -27.30
CA GLY A 79 9.50 -47.54 -28.14
C GLY A 79 8.26 -46.75 -28.54
N LYS A 80 7.40 -47.38 -29.36
CA LYS A 80 6.07 -46.84 -29.74
C LYS A 80 5.00 -47.50 -28.87
N TYR A 81 4.16 -46.70 -28.24
CA TYR A 81 3.11 -47.17 -27.32
C TYR A 81 1.76 -46.50 -27.60
N PRO A 82 0.64 -47.20 -27.40
CA PRO A 82 -0.70 -46.61 -27.44
C PRO A 82 -0.91 -45.70 -26.23
N VAL A 83 -1.51 -44.54 -26.48
CA VAL A 83 -1.95 -43.61 -25.43
C VAL A 83 -3.35 -44.03 -25.00
N ILE A 84 -3.47 -44.64 -23.82
CA ILE A 84 -4.72 -45.27 -23.37
C ILE A 84 -5.67 -44.31 -22.65
N THR A 85 -5.14 -43.15 -22.22
CA THR A 85 -5.91 -42.10 -21.52
C THR A 85 -5.09 -40.82 -21.44
N GLU A 86 -5.73 -39.75 -20.97
CA GLU A 86 -5.12 -38.45 -20.72
C GLU A 86 -5.50 -38.01 -19.30
N SER A 87 -4.53 -37.55 -18.51
CA SER A 87 -4.74 -37.08 -17.14
C SER A 87 -4.16 -35.69 -16.90
N ARG A 88 -5.06 -34.70 -16.79
CA ARG A 88 -4.68 -33.30 -16.63
C ARG A 88 -4.98 -32.78 -15.23
N ALA A 89 -6.17 -33.06 -14.72
CA ALA A 89 -6.62 -32.62 -13.40
C ALA A 89 -7.82 -33.43 -12.90
N GLY A 90 -8.23 -33.22 -11.65
CA GLY A 90 -9.48 -33.76 -11.12
C GLY A 90 -9.55 -35.29 -11.20
N ASN A 91 -10.63 -35.80 -11.80
CA ASN A 91 -10.92 -37.24 -11.91
C ASN A 91 -10.40 -37.87 -13.21
N ASP A 92 -9.52 -37.19 -13.95
CA ASP A 92 -9.02 -37.72 -15.21
C ASP A 92 -8.23 -39.03 -15.00
N GLY A 93 -8.62 -40.08 -15.72
CA GLY A 93 -7.96 -41.38 -15.65
C GLY A 93 -8.35 -42.23 -14.43
N VAL A 94 -9.32 -41.82 -13.62
CA VAL A 94 -9.82 -42.64 -12.50
C VAL A 94 -10.32 -43.99 -13.02
N GLY A 95 -9.84 -45.08 -12.42
CA GLY A 95 -10.17 -46.45 -12.80
C GLY A 95 -9.39 -46.99 -14.00
N VAL A 96 -8.50 -46.19 -14.60
CA VAL A 96 -7.60 -46.63 -15.67
C VAL A 96 -6.22 -46.95 -15.08
N THR A 97 -5.68 -48.12 -15.41
CA THR A 97 -4.33 -48.53 -15.03
C THR A 97 -3.42 -48.51 -16.25
N VAL A 98 -2.30 -47.81 -16.17
CA VAL A 98 -1.22 -47.87 -17.16
C VAL A 98 -0.52 -49.21 -16.99
N THR A 99 -0.75 -50.12 -17.94
CA THR A 99 -0.15 -51.44 -17.97
C THR A 99 1.13 -51.45 -18.80
N PRO A 100 2.02 -52.44 -18.65
CA PRO A 100 3.21 -52.55 -19.50
C PRO A 100 2.86 -52.46 -20.99
N LYS A 101 3.67 -51.72 -21.74
CA LYS A 101 3.51 -51.35 -23.14
C LYS A 101 2.34 -50.42 -23.44
N THR A 102 1.84 -49.69 -22.45
CA THR A 102 0.86 -48.60 -22.63
C THR A 102 1.33 -47.33 -21.95
N VAL A 103 0.82 -46.17 -22.36
CA VAL A 103 1.15 -44.88 -21.74
C VAL A 103 -0.09 -44.01 -21.58
N ALA A 104 -0.02 -43.03 -20.68
CA ALA A 104 -1.05 -42.01 -20.55
C ALA A 104 -0.44 -40.63 -20.77
N TYR A 105 -1.12 -39.76 -21.52
CA TYR A 105 -0.70 -38.35 -21.59
C TYR A 105 -0.97 -37.68 -20.24
N VAL A 106 -0.02 -36.90 -19.75
CA VAL A 106 -0.15 -36.15 -18.49
C VAL A 106 0.33 -34.72 -18.68
N THR A 107 -0.30 -33.78 -17.97
CA THR A 107 0.21 -32.42 -17.84
C THR A 107 0.87 -32.19 -16.48
N THR A 108 1.66 -31.12 -16.36
CA THR A 108 2.24 -30.69 -15.10
C THR A 108 1.16 -30.51 -14.04
N GLY A 109 1.32 -31.17 -12.89
CA GLY A 109 0.31 -31.21 -11.83
C GLY A 109 -0.78 -32.26 -12.00
N GLY A 110 -0.88 -32.92 -13.16
CA GLY A 110 -1.84 -33.99 -13.41
C GLY A 110 -1.57 -35.23 -12.55
N PRO A 111 -2.62 -35.94 -12.10
CA PRO A 111 -2.45 -37.13 -11.27
C PRO A 111 -1.83 -38.29 -12.08
N ILE A 112 -0.80 -38.92 -11.51
CA ILE A 112 -0.19 -40.11 -12.09
C ILE A 112 -1.10 -41.29 -11.84
N LEU A 113 -1.51 -41.95 -12.93
CA LEU A 113 -2.39 -43.11 -12.88
C LEU A 113 -1.70 -44.33 -12.27
N ASP A 114 -2.51 -45.26 -11.76
CA ASP A 114 -2.04 -46.53 -11.25
C ASP A 114 -1.26 -47.29 -12.32
N GLY A 115 -0.19 -47.98 -11.90
CA GLY A 115 0.70 -48.73 -12.79
C GLY A 115 1.83 -47.93 -13.43
N ALA A 116 1.67 -46.61 -13.64
CA ALA A 116 2.75 -45.76 -14.12
C ALA A 116 3.75 -45.43 -12.99
N ASP A 117 5.05 -45.50 -13.29
CA ASP A 117 6.12 -45.29 -12.32
C ASP A 117 7.18 -44.25 -12.76
N ALA A 118 7.03 -43.65 -13.95
CA ALA A 118 7.82 -42.51 -14.40
C ALA A 118 7.02 -41.61 -15.35
N VAL A 119 7.48 -40.38 -15.58
CA VAL A 119 7.01 -39.50 -16.64
C VAL A 119 8.17 -39.19 -17.59
N VAL A 120 7.91 -39.24 -18.90
CA VAL A 120 8.81 -38.73 -19.94
C VAL A 120 8.23 -37.42 -20.46
N GLN A 121 8.99 -36.33 -20.40
CA GLN A 121 8.56 -35.02 -20.88
C GLN A 121 8.26 -35.05 -22.38
N VAL A 122 7.33 -34.22 -22.84
CA VAL A 122 6.83 -34.23 -24.23
C VAL A 122 7.95 -34.01 -25.25
N GLU A 123 8.97 -33.23 -24.91
CA GLU A 123 10.13 -32.95 -25.76
C GLU A 123 10.96 -34.20 -26.09
N ASP A 124 10.89 -35.23 -25.24
CA ASP A 124 11.56 -36.52 -25.44
C ASP A 124 10.61 -37.57 -26.06
N THR A 125 9.57 -37.11 -26.75
CA THR A 125 8.58 -37.95 -27.42
C THR A 125 8.23 -37.45 -28.82
N GLU A 126 7.67 -38.33 -29.64
CA GLU A 126 7.16 -38.00 -30.98
C GLU A 126 5.75 -38.57 -31.14
N GLU A 127 4.76 -37.73 -31.45
CA GLU A 127 3.41 -38.19 -31.74
C GLU A 127 3.37 -39.02 -33.02
N VAL A 128 2.74 -40.19 -32.96
CA VAL A 128 2.59 -41.08 -34.11
C VAL A 128 1.11 -41.24 -34.43
N LYS A 129 0.69 -40.84 -35.63
CA LYS A 129 -0.67 -41.10 -36.12
C LYS A 129 -0.78 -42.54 -36.62
N ASP A 130 -1.86 -43.23 -36.26
CA ASP A 130 -2.24 -44.47 -36.93
C ASP A 130 -2.86 -44.18 -38.30
N ALA A 131 -2.76 -45.12 -39.24
CA ALA A 131 -3.33 -45.02 -40.59
C ALA A 131 -4.86 -44.89 -40.59
N SER A 132 -5.52 -45.29 -39.50
CA SER A 132 -6.96 -45.17 -39.27
C SER A 132 -7.39 -43.81 -38.66
N GLY A 133 -6.47 -43.09 -38.01
CA GLY A 133 -6.76 -41.86 -37.27
C GLY A 133 -7.50 -42.03 -35.94
N GLU A 134 -7.93 -43.24 -35.56
CA GLU A 134 -8.78 -43.47 -34.37
C GLU A 134 -8.01 -43.68 -33.07
N SER A 135 -6.79 -44.25 -33.12
CA SER A 135 -5.95 -44.53 -31.94
C SER A 135 -4.72 -43.62 -31.87
N LYS A 136 -4.55 -42.92 -30.74
CA LYS A 136 -3.36 -42.09 -30.47
C LYS A 136 -2.18 -42.97 -30.05
N TYR A 137 -1.04 -42.83 -30.74
CA TYR A 137 0.22 -43.44 -30.35
C TYR A 137 1.28 -42.37 -30.10
N VAL A 138 2.25 -42.70 -29.26
CA VAL A 138 3.45 -41.88 -29.05
C VAL A 138 4.68 -42.76 -29.13
N ARG A 139 5.76 -42.23 -29.66
CA ARG A 139 7.09 -42.80 -29.58
C ARG A 139 7.86 -42.12 -28.44
N ILE A 140 8.27 -42.91 -27.46
CA ILE A 140 9.19 -42.50 -26.40
C ILE A 140 10.61 -42.62 -26.95
N LEU A 141 11.38 -41.53 -26.88
CA LEU A 141 12.71 -41.43 -27.49
C LEU A 141 13.86 -41.70 -26.52
N VAL A 142 13.59 -41.63 -25.21
CA VAL A 142 14.60 -41.78 -24.15
C VAL A 142 14.20 -42.84 -23.11
N GLN A 143 15.20 -43.44 -22.47
CA GLN A 143 14.97 -44.40 -21.38
C GLN A 143 14.64 -43.66 -20.08
N ALA A 144 13.42 -43.85 -19.57
CA ALA A 144 13.02 -43.31 -18.27
C ALA A 144 13.62 -44.10 -17.09
N ARG A 145 13.78 -43.44 -15.95
CA ARG A 145 14.09 -44.08 -14.65
C ARG A 145 12.85 -44.11 -13.76
N GLN A 146 12.72 -45.17 -12.96
CA GLN A 146 11.64 -45.25 -11.97
C GLN A 146 11.67 -44.02 -11.03
N GLY A 147 10.49 -43.43 -10.81
CA GLY A 147 10.29 -42.22 -10.02
C GLY A 147 10.62 -40.91 -10.74
N GLN A 148 11.12 -40.96 -11.97
CA GLN A 148 11.47 -39.76 -12.74
C GLN A 148 10.24 -38.88 -12.98
N ASP A 149 10.41 -37.57 -12.76
CA ASP A 149 9.42 -36.52 -13.06
C ASP A 149 8.05 -36.73 -12.39
N ILE A 150 8.03 -37.42 -11.24
CA ILE A 150 6.86 -37.61 -10.39
C ILE A 150 7.13 -36.96 -9.03
N ARG A 151 6.24 -36.07 -8.61
CA ARG A 151 6.15 -35.60 -7.21
C ARG A 151 5.41 -36.65 -6.38
N PRO A 152 6.08 -37.27 -5.39
CA PRO A 152 5.41 -38.15 -4.44
C PRO A 152 4.36 -37.39 -3.61
N VAL A 153 3.39 -38.12 -3.05
CA VAL A 153 2.41 -37.55 -2.13
C VAL A 153 3.15 -36.91 -0.95
N GLY A 154 2.83 -35.64 -0.66
CA GLY A 154 3.36 -34.93 0.50
C GLY A 154 4.83 -34.52 0.41
N CYS A 155 5.46 -34.56 -0.78
CA CYS A 155 6.86 -34.18 -0.91
C CYS A 155 7.14 -32.70 -0.61
N ASP A 156 6.14 -31.81 -0.77
CA ASP A 156 6.26 -30.39 -0.43
C ASP A 156 5.77 -30.13 1.00
N ILE A 157 4.63 -30.74 1.38
CA ILE A 157 4.06 -30.63 2.72
C ILE A 157 3.52 -32.01 3.14
N GLU A 158 4.05 -32.55 4.24
CA GLU A 158 3.51 -33.78 4.81
C GLU A 158 2.21 -33.51 5.59
N LYS A 159 1.30 -34.49 5.58
CA LYS A 159 0.08 -34.43 6.39
C LYS A 159 0.44 -34.29 7.88
N GLY A 160 -0.16 -33.31 8.55
CA GLY A 160 0.05 -33.02 9.97
C GLY A 160 1.29 -32.18 10.29
N ALA A 161 2.12 -31.88 9.30
CA ALA A 161 3.27 -31.00 9.47
C ALA A 161 2.84 -29.59 9.89
N ILE A 162 3.64 -28.94 10.73
CA ILE A 162 3.47 -27.52 11.06
C ILE A 162 4.00 -26.72 9.88
N VAL A 163 3.10 -25.99 9.20
CA VAL A 163 3.46 -25.16 8.04
C VAL A 163 3.78 -23.72 8.42
N LEU A 164 3.23 -23.24 9.54
CA LEU A 164 3.53 -21.94 10.14
C LEU A 164 3.51 -22.09 11.67
N LYS A 165 4.43 -21.42 12.36
CA LYS A 165 4.55 -21.47 13.82
C LYS A 165 3.98 -20.23 14.49
N SER A 166 3.42 -20.42 15.69
CA SER A 166 3.08 -19.28 16.55
C SER A 166 4.30 -18.36 16.76
N GLY A 167 4.08 -17.05 16.67
CA GLY A 167 5.14 -16.03 16.70
C GLY A 167 5.64 -15.58 15.33
N GLU A 168 5.28 -16.27 14.23
CA GLU A 168 5.68 -15.87 12.88
C GLU A 168 4.87 -14.67 12.36
N LEU A 169 5.54 -13.77 11.64
CA LEU A 169 4.91 -12.67 10.91
C LEU A 169 4.28 -13.19 9.62
N ILE A 170 3.00 -12.91 9.44
CA ILE A 170 2.25 -13.30 8.25
C ILE A 170 2.55 -12.31 7.11
N GLY A 171 3.39 -12.72 6.17
CA GLY A 171 3.66 -12.05 4.89
C GLY A 171 2.90 -12.70 3.73
N THR A 172 3.34 -12.43 2.51
CA THR A 172 2.66 -12.90 1.28
C THR A 172 2.76 -14.41 1.09
N SER A 173 3.91 -15.01 1.42
CA SER A 173 4.12 -16.46 1.35
C SER A 173 3.28 -17.20 2.39
N GLU A 174 3.19 -16.64 3.59
CA GLU A 174 2.46 -17.24 4.71
C GLU A 174 0.96 -17.24 4.42
N ILE A 175 0.42 -16.18 3.81
CA ILE A 175 -0.95 -16.16 3.28
C ILE A 175 -1.17 -17.27 2.24
N GLY A 176 -0.22 -17.47 1.32
CA GLY A 176 -0.27 -18.56 0.35
C GLY A 176 -0.31 -19.94 1.01
N LEU A 177 0.51 -20.15 2.05
CA LEU A 177 0.53 -21.40 2.83
C LEU A 177 -0.77 -21.62 3.58
N LEU A 178 -1.31 -20.60 4.26
CA LEU A 178 -2.62 -20.65 4.94
C LEU A 178 -3.73 -21.11 3.97
N ALA A 179 -3.79 -20.49 2.78
CA ALA A 179 -4.76 -20.86 1.75
C ALA A 179 -4.53 -22.30 1.23
N THR A 180 -3.25 -22.69 1.04
CA THR A 180 -2.85 -24.03 0.58
C THR A 180 -3.35 -25.12 1.52
N VAL A 181 -3.33 -24.87 2.84
CA VAL A 181 -3.83 -25.82 3.85
C VAL A 181 -5.29 -25.59 4.24
N GLY A 182 -6.02 -24.72 3.52
CA GLY A 182 -7.45 -24.50 3.72
C GLY A 182 -7.82 -23.66 4.95
N VAL A 183 -6.88 -22.91 5.54
CA VAL A 183 -7.12 -22.07 6.72
C VAL A 183 -7.57 -20.67 6.28
N MET A 184 -8.86 -20.38 6.48
CA MET A 184 -9.48 -19.10 6.09
C MET A 184 -9.73 -18.14 7.26
N MET A 185 -9.66 -18.65 8.49
CA MET A 185 -9.77 -17.90 9.74
C MET A 185 -8.51 -18.16 10.55
N VAL A 186 -7.78 -17.10 10.89
CA VAL A 186 -6.42 -17.19 11.44
C VAL A 186 -6.41 -16.51 12.81
N LYS A 187 -5.90 -17.21 13.82
CA LYS A 187 -5.72 -16.63 15.16
C LYS A 187 -4.40 -15.87 15.20
N VAL A 188 -4.48 -14.58 15.48
CA VAL A 188 -3.36 -13.63 15.40
C VAL A 188 -3.39 -12.69 16.60
N TYR A 189 -2.23 -12.12 16.93
CA TYR A 189 -2.16 -10.99 17.83
C TYR A 189 -2.62 -9.71 17.11
N PRO A 190 -3.56 -8.94 17.67
CA PRO A 190 -4.04 -7.73 17.02
C PRO A 190 -3.02 -6.58 17.12
N SER A 191 -3.13 -5.61 16.21
CA SER A 191 -2.48 -4.32 16.35
C SER A 191 -3.18 -3.47 17.42
N PRO A 192 -2.46 -2.73 18.28
CA PRO A 192 -3.08 -1.81 19.22
C PRO A 192 -3.86 -0.71 18.52
N THR A 193 -4.94 -0.25 19.14
CA THR A 193 -5.63 0.97 18.76
C THR A 193 -4.94 2.16 19.41
N ILE A 194 -4.61 3.18 18.61
CA ILE A 194 -3.82 4.34 19.01
C ILE A 194 -4.65 5.61 18.89
N ALA A 195 -4.82 6.34 20.00
CA ALA A 195 -5.32 7.71 19.98
C ALA A 195 -4.19 8.72 19.80
N VAL A 196 -4.41 9.77 19.01
CA VAL A 196 -3.41 10.84 18.78
C VAL A 196 -4.01 12.20 19.09
N LEU A 197 -3.30 12.97 19.90
CA LEU A 197 -3.65 14.33 20.34
C LEU A 197 -2.45 15.26 20.21
N SER A 198 -2.65 16.48 19.73
CA SER A 198 -1.67 17.56 19.89
C SER A 198 -2.15 18.57 20.94
N THR A 199 -1.24 19.20 21.67
CA THR A 199 -1.53 20.22 22.69
C THR A 199 -0.72 21.48 22.39
N GLY A 200 -1.36 22.64 22.46
CA GLY A 200 -0.68 23.93 22.36
C GLY A 200 -1.60 25.02 21.82
N ASP A 201 -1.67 26.16 22.52
CA ASP A 201 -2.45 27.33 22.08
C ASP A 201 -1.88 27.98 20.80
N GLU A 202 -0.63 27.69 20.44
CA GLU A 202 -0.02 28.11 19.18
C GLU A 202 -0.53 27.30 17.98
N LEU A 203 -1.17 26.15 18.20
CA LEU A 203 -1.52 25.21 17.15
C LEU A 203 -2.81 25.62 16.42
N VAL A 204 -2.77 25.51 15.10
CA VAL A 204 -3.95 25.57 14.23
C VAL A 204 -4.00 24.35 13.32
N GLU A 205 -5.19 24.08 12.76
CA GLU A 205 -5.38 22.97 11.83
C GLU A 205 -4.46 23.09 10.59
N PRO A 206 -4.00 21.97 10.01
CA PRO A 206 -3.18 21.98 8.79
C PRO A 206 -3.83 22.69 7.60
N THR A 207 -5.17 22.70 7.56
CA THR A 207 -5.98 23.35 6.51
C THR A 207 -6.05 24.87 6.64
N THR A 208 -5.61 25.45 7.76
CA THR A 208 -5.61 26.90 7.96
C THR A 208 -4.73 27.58 6.91
N GLY A 209 -5.33 28.48 6.12
CA GLY A 209 -4.67 29.15 4.99
C GLY A 209 -3.60 30.16 5.43
N SER A 210 -4.00 31.19 6.19
CA SER A 210 -3.09 32.23 6.69
C SER A 210 -2.90 32.09 8.19
N LEU A 211 -1.67 32.21 8.68
CA LEU A 211 -1.35 32.13 10.10
C LEU A 211 -1.37 33.53 10.73
N CYS A 212 -1.98 33.65 11.90
CA CYS A 212 -1.86 34.84 12.75
C CYS A 212 -0.54 34.81 13.54
N ARG A 213 -0.23 35.93 14.21
CA ARG A 213 0.94 36.03 15.10
C ARG A 213 0.89 34.93 16.16
N GLY A 214 2.01 34.23 16.34
CA GLY A 214 2.14 33.18 17.35
C GLY A 214 1.48 31.85 16.98
N GLN A 215 0.99 31.68 15.74
CA GLN A 215 0.41 30.43 15.29
C GLN A 215 1.35 29.60 14.42
N ILE A 216 1.29 28.28 14.57
CA ILE A 216 1.90 27.29 13.69
C ILE A 216 0.89 26.18 13.41
N ARG A 217 1.01 25.52 12.26
CA ARG A 217 0.13 24.39 11.91
C ARG A 217 0.55 23.15 12.67
N ASP A 218 -0.41 22.36 13.11
CA ASP A 218 -0.18 21.07 13.75
C ASP A 218 0.34 20.03 12.74
N SER A 219 1.66 19.91 12.65
CA SER A 219 2.31 18.88 11.83
C SER A 219 2.42 17.54 12.54
N ASN A 220 2.49 17.54 13.87
CA ASN A 220 2.84 16.34 14.63
C ASN A 220 1.72 15.32 14.64
N ARG A 221 0.47 15.76 14.81
CA ARG A 221 -0.68 14.86 14.77
C ARG A 221 -0.78 14.13 13.44
N ALA A 222 -0.75 14.87 12.32
CA ALA A 222 -0.76 14.28 10.99
C ALA A 222 0.42 13.30 10.78
N MET A 223 1.61 13.66 11.23
CA MET A 223 2.81 12.83 11.14
C MET A 223 2.70 11.54 11.99
N LEU A 224 2.19 11.63 13.22
CA LEU A 224 2.01 10.49 14.12
C LEU A 224 0.90 9.56 13.64
N MET A 225 -0.20 10.09 13.12
CA MET A 225 -1.25 9.27 12.51
C MET A 225 -0.71 8.48 11.32
N ALA A 226 0.11 9.11 10.46
CA ALA A 226 0.76 8.42 9.35
C ALA A 226 1.76 7.36 9.84
N ALA A 227 2.58 7.67 10.84
CA ALA A 227 3.56 6.74 11.39
C ALA A 227 2.89 5.54 12.10
N ALA A 228 1.79 5.75 12.82
CA ALA A 228 0.98 4.68 13.41
C ALA A 228 0.30 3.81 12.35
N ALA A 229 -0.23 4.41 11.28
CA ALA A 229 -0.80 3.66 10.16
C ALA A 229 0.25 2.79 9.44
N GLN A 230 1.50 3.27 9.33
CA GLN A 230 2.62 2.47 8.82
C GLN A 230 2.98 1.27 9.72
N GLN A 231 2.60 1.31 11.00
CA GLN A 231 2.70 0.15 11.91
C GLN A 231 1.40 -0.68 11.92
N HIS A 232 0.53 -0.53 10.92
CA HIS A 232 -0.73 -1.26 10.77
C HIS A 232 -1.67 -1.13 11.99
N CYS A 233 -1.61 0.00 12.70
CA CYS A 233 -2.46 0.29 13.85
C CYS A 233 -3.74 1.03 13.42
N LYS A 234 -4.84 0.79 14.14
CA LYS A 234 -6.05 1.61 14.01
C LYS A 234 -5.83 2.92 14.75
N VAL A 235 -6.13 4.04 14.10
CA VAL A 235 -5.86 5.38 14.63
C VAL A 235 -7.15 6.13 14.95
N LEU A 236 -7.21 6.73 16.13
CA LEU A 236 -8.26 7.64 16.57
C LEU A 236 -7.69 9.06 16.67
N ASP A 237 -8.14 9.97 15.81
CA ASP A 237 -7.77 11.38 15.85
C ASP A 237 -8.58 12.11 16.94
N LEU A 238 -7.89 12.65 17.94
CA LEU A 238 -8.50 13.44 19.02
C LEU A 238 -8.39 14.95 18.78
N GLY A 239 -7.73 15.38 17.71
CA GLY A 239 -7.60 16.78 17.32
C GLY A 239 -6.54 17.55 18.12
N ILE A 240 -6.79 18.85 18.29
CA ILE A 240 -5.94 19.79 19.03
C ILE A 240 -6.61 20.10 20.37
N ALA A 241 -5.93 19.81 21.47
CA ALA A 241 -6.27 20.31 22.79
C ALA A 241 -5.67 21.70 23.01
N ARG A 242 -6.47 22.58 23.60
CA ARG A 242 -5.99 23.87 24.13
C ARG A 242 -5.18 23.63 25.40
N ASP A 243 -4.34 24.59 25.77
CA ASP A 243 -3.58 24.56 27.02
C ASP A 243 -4.49 24.94 28.20
N ASP A 244 -5.47 24.07 28.46
CA ASP A 244 -6.47 24.16 29.51
C ASP A 244 -6.65 22.77 30.16
N GLU A 245 -6.53 22.70 31.47
CA GLU A 245 -6.53 21.43 32.21
C GLU A 245 -7.85 20.67 32.05
N GLU A 246 -8.99 21.36 32.14
CA GLU A 246 -10.31 20.74 32.06
C GLU A 246 -10.58 20.21 30.64
N HIS A 247 -10.18 20.97 29.61
CA HIS A 247 -10.31 20.55 28.22
C HIS A 247 -9.43 19.35 27.89
N LEU A 248 -8.17 19.35 28.36
CA LEU A 248 -7.26 18.22 28.19
C LEU A 248 -7.79 16.96 28.89
N GLU A 249 -8.29 17.10 30.12
CA GLU A 249 -8.89 16.01 30.88
C GLU A 249 -10.10 15.39 30.14
N LYS A 250 -10.98 16.22 29.58
CA LYS A 250 -12.12 15.76 28.75
C LYS A 250 -11.68 14.97 27.51
N ILE A 251 -10.60 15.40 26.84
CA ILE A 251 -10.11 14.71 25.64
C ILE A 251 -9.43 13.38 26.01
N VAL A 252 -8.68 13.33 27.11
CA VAL A 252 -8.11 12.07 27.62
C VAL A 252 -9.22 11.09 28.03
N GLU A 253 -10.30 11.57 28.65
CA GLU A 253 -11.46 10.74 28.98
C GLU A 253 -12.14 10.15 27.73
N ARG A 254 -12.19 10.89 26.62
CA ARG A 254 -12.63 10.35 25.33
C ARG A 254 -11.73 9.21 24.83
N ALA A 255 -10.41 9.33 25.00
CA ALA A 255 -9.48 8.26 24.64
C ALA A 255 -9.73 6.99 25.47
N ILE A 256 -9.88 7.18 26.79
CA ILE A 256 -10.18 6.11 27.74
C ILE A 256 -11.49 5.42 27.39
N SER A 257 -12.56 6.21 27.19
CA SER A 257 -13.89 5.71 26.86
C SER A 257 -13.95 4.99 25.50
N ALA A 258 -13.10 5.38 24.55
CA ALA A 258 -12.98 4.71 23.26
C ALA A 258 -12.24 3.36 23.33
N GLY A 259 -11.69 3.00 24.50
CA GLY A 259 -11.02 1.73 24.73
C GLY A 259 -9.72 1.58 23.92
N VAL A 260 -8.98 2.67 23.71
CA VAL A 260 -7.67 2.60 23.02
C VAL A 260 -6.64 1.87 23.88
N ASP A 261 -5.59 1.34 23.26
CA ASP A 261 -4.50 0.65 23.96
C ASP A 261 -3.33 1.62 24.22
N ILE A 262 -3.13 2.57 23.30
CA ILE A 262 -2.07 3.58 23.37
C ILE A 262 -2.66 4.97 23.14
N LEU A 263 -2.25 5.94 23.94
CA LEU A 263 -2.50 7.37 23.73
C LEU A 263 -1.18 8.08 23.46
N LEU A 264 -1.10 8.77 22.32
CA LEU A 264 0.02 9.63 21.94
C LEU A 264 -0.40 11.07 22.12
N THR A 265 0.34 11.82 22.92
CA THR A 265 0.23 13.28 22.98
C THR A 265 1.48 13.92 22.39
N SER A 266 1.35 15.07 21.74
CA SER A 266 2.50 15.83 21.26
C SER A 266 2.40 17.30 21.68
N GLY A 267 3.46 17.81 22.31
CA GLY A 267 3.42 19.11 23.00
C GLY A 267 3.09 18.96 24.48
N GLY A 268 3.10 20.06 25.25
CA GLY A 268 2.62 20.06 26.64
C GLY A 268 3.45 19.25 27.66
N VAL A 269 4.66 18.79 27.29
CA VAL A 269 5.51 17.87 28.08
C VAL A 269 6.90 18.44 28.42
N SER A 270 7.10 19.75 28.29
CA SER A 270 8.37 20.42 28.56
C SER A 270 8.45 20.90 30.03
N MET A 271 8.89 22.14 30.25
CA MET A 271 9.00 22.83 31.55
C MET A 271 8.15 24.12 31.56
N GLY A 272 7.17 24.23 30.65
CA GLY A 272 6.26 25.37 30.59
C GLY A 272 5.31 25.40 31.78
N ASP A 273 4.87 26.59 32.16
CA ASP A 273 3.86 26.82 33.20
C ASP A 273 2.46 26.31 32.80
N ARG A 274 2.23 26.10 31.51
CA ARG A 274 0.99 25.54 30.93
C ARG A 274 1.13 24.12 30.38
N ASP A 275 2.19 23.41 30.75
CA ASP A 275 2.40 22.00 30.36
C ASP A 275 1.54 21.05 31.21
N TYR A 276 0.23 20.99 30.91
CA TYR A 276 -0.75 20.22 31.70
C TYR A 276 -0.73 18.71 31.48
N VAL A 277 0.03 18.20 30.49
CA VAL A 277 0.08 16.76 30.20
C VAL A 277 0.67 15.99 31.39
N LYS A 278 1.80 16.44 31.96
CA LYS A 278 2.44 15.70 33.06
C LYS A 278 1.58 15.68 34.33
N PRO A 279 1.07 16.81 34.84
CA PRO A 279 0.19 16.81 36.00
C PRO A 279 -1.06 15.94 35.80
N LEU A 280 -1.65 15.98 34.60
CA LEU A 280 -2.82 15.15 34.28
C LEU A 280 -2.48 13.65 34.32
N LEU A 281 -1.32 13.24 33.78
CA LEU A 281 -0.88 11.85 33.82
C LEU A 281 -0.53 11.39 35.25
N GLU A 282 0.06 12.25 36.07
CA GLU A 282 0.31 11.97 37.50
C GLU A 282 -1.00 11.84 38.30
N LYS A 283 -2.03 12.62 37.94
CA LYS A 283 -3.36 12.55 38.56
C LYS A 283 -4.13 11.29 38.16
N ARG A 284 -4.04 10.87 36.89
CA ARG A 284 -4.87 9.79 36.32
C ARG A 284 -4.17 8.43 36.26
N GLY A 285 -2.85 8.39 36.42
CA GLY A 285 -2.05 7.20 36.17
C GLY A 285 -0.71 7.20 36.87
N THR A 286 0.20 6.35 36.39
CA THR A 286 1.57 6.25 36.90
C THR A 286 2.54 6.73 35.84
N VAL A 287 3.28 7.81 36.11
CA VAL A 287 4.38 8.27 35.26
C VAL A 287 5.65 7.50 35.62
N HIS A 288 6.22 6.78 34.66
CA HIS A 288 7.43 5.97 34.88
C HIS A 288 8.71 6.77 34.65
N PHE A 289 8.72 7.63 33.63
CA PHE A 289 9.80 8.59 33.40
C PHE A 289 9.29 9.79 32.59
N ASN A 290 9.99 10.91 32.68
CA ASN A 290 9.67 12.15 31.97
C ASN A 290 10.88 12.84 31.31
N ARG A 291 12.07 12.21 31.41
CA ARG A 291 13.32 12.68 30.83
C ARG A 291 14.21 11.50 30.45
N VAL A 292 14.76 11.56 29.24
CA VAL A 292 15.73 10.58 28.73
C VAL A 292 16.99 11.29 28.24
N LEU A 293 18.15 10.69 28.50
CA LEU A 293 19.47 11.15 28.09
C LEU A 293 19.68 10.87 26.60
N MET A 294 19.06 11.70 25.76
CA MET A 294 19.13 11.56 24.30
C MET A 294 18.98 12.90 23.58
N LYS A 295 19.39 12.90 22.31
CA LYS A 295 19.22 14.01 21.37
C LYS A 295 18.80 13.49 19.99
N PRO A 296 17.76 14.06 19.35
CA PRO A 296 16.70 14.86 19.96
C PRO A 296 15.83 13.99 20.90
N GLY A 297 14.86 14.57 21.63
CA GLY A 297 13.88 13.75 22.38
C GLY A 297 13.92 13.80 23.92
N LYS A 298 14.81 14.59 24.54
CA LYS A 298 14.97 14.66 26.01
C LYS A 298 13.66 14.63 26.84
N PRO A 299 12.60 15.41 26.54
CA PRO A 299 11.44 15.52 27.41
C PRO A 299 10.34 14.48 27.14
N ILE A 300 10.66 13.34 26.52
CA ILE A 300 9.67 12.25 26.39
C ILE A 300 9.18 11.79 27.76
N THR A 301 7.86 11.63 27.87
CA THR A 301 7.19 11.12 29.07
C THR A 301 6.48 9.81 28.73
N PHE A 302 6.62 8.82 29.61
CA PHE A 302 5.91 7.55 29.51
C PHE A 302 5.13 7.28 30.79
N ALA A 303 3.86 6.94 30.64
CA ALA A 303 2.95 6.66 31.74
C ALA A 303 1.99 5.52 31.38
N GLU A 304 1.31 4.97 32.39
CA GLU A 304 0.15 4.11 32.22
C GLU A 304 -1.08 4.69 32.93
N ILE A 305 -2.25 4.55 32.31
CA ILE A 305 -3.56 4.84 32.93
C ILE A 305 -4.31 3.52 33.05
N ILE A 306 -4.89 3.24 34.21
CA ILE A 306 -5.75 2.06 34.41
C ILE A 306 -7.21 2.51 34.32
N ALA A 307 -7.84 2.26 33.17
CA ALA A 307 -9.24 2.51 32.92
C ALA A 307 -10.10 1.48 33.66
N LYS A 308 -10.86 1.91 34.67
CA LYS A 308 -11.80 1.03 35.37
C LYS A 308 -13.08 0.91 34.55
N SER A 309 -13.36 -0.29 34.06
CA SER A 309 -14.67 -0.62 33.49
C SER A 309 -15.66 -0.96 34.62
N VAL A 310 -16.93 -0.59 34.45
CA VAL A 310 -18.03 -0.96 35.37
C VAL A 310 -18.28 -2.48 35.32
N GLU A 311 -17.87 -3.13 34.24
CA GLU A 311 -18.17 -4.53 33.90
C GLU A 311 -16.98 -5.48 34.12
N GLU A 312 -15.73 -4.98 34.11
CA GLU A 312 -14.52 -5.80 34.30
C GLU A 312 -13.93 -5.64 35.71
N LYS A 313 -13.69 -6.77 36.40
CA LYS A 313 -13.00 -6.79 37.71
C LYS A 313 -11.54 -6.30 37.64
N ALA A 314 -10.93 -6.30 36.45
CA ALA A 314 -9.59 -5.78 36.20
C ALA A 314 -9.69 -4.61 35.21
N GLY A 315 -9.09 -3.47 35.52
CA GLY A 315 -9.11 -2.30 34.63
C GLY A 315 -8.22 -2.49 33.39
N LYS A 316 -8.64 -1.93 32.25
CA LYS A 316 -7.84 -1.92 31.02
C LYS A 316 -6.68 -0.93 31.16
N ARG A 317 -5.46 -1.40 30.89
CA ARG A 317 -4.25 -0.56 30.87
C ARG A 317 -4.14 0.18 29.55
N ILE A 318 -3.95 1.49 29.61
CA ILE A 318 -3.69 2.37 28.48
C ILE A 318 -2.29 2.94 28.63
N LEU A 319 -1.43 2.70 27.65
CA LEU A 319 -0.09 3.25 27.62
C LEU A 319 -0.12 4.68 27.09
N VAL A 320 0.56 5.61 27.75
CA VAL A 320 0.59 7.01 27.33
C VAL A 320 2.01 7.44 27.01
N PHE A 321 2.23 7.90 25.79
CA PHE A 321 3.49 8.51 25.36
C PHE A 321 3.29 10.02 25.17
N GLY A 322 3.82 10.78 26.12
CA GLY A 322 3.96 12.22 26.03
C GLY A 322 5.16 12.59 25.16
N LEU A 323 4.92 12.78 23.87
CA LEU A 323 5.97 13.04 22.88
C LEU A 323 6.35 14.54 22.86
N PRO A 324 7.63 14.89 22.67
CA PRO A 324 8.06 16.28 22.63
C PRO A 324 7.40 17.07 21.49
N GLY A 325 7.03 18.34 21.71
CA GLY A 325 6.38 19.18 20.69
C GLY A 325 7.24 19.51 19.46
N ASN A 326 8.57 19.45 19.58
CA ASN A 326 9.47 19.63 18.44
C ASN A 326 9.33 18.46 17.44
N PRO A 327 9.01 18.69 16.15
CA PRO A 327 8.62 17.62 15.22
C PRO A 327 9.63 16.48 15.06
N VAL A 328 10.93 16.78 14.99
CA VAL A 328 11.95 15.72 14.88
C VAL A 328 12.03 14.90 16.17
N SER A 329 12.01 15.59 17.33
CA SER A 329 12.00 14.91 18.63
C SER A 329 10.79 13.99 18.75
N CYS A 330 9.61 14.46 18.33
CA CYS A 330 8.37 13.70 18.31
C CYS A 330 8.52 12.39 17.53
N LEU A 331 8.95 12.47 16.27
CA LEU A 331 9.05 11.30 15.40
C LEU A 331 10.19 10.34 15.81
N VAL A 332 11.33 10.87 16.26
CA VAL A 332 12.43 10.04 16.79
C VAL A 332 11.98 9.27 18.04
N CYS A 333 11.27 9.92 18.96
CA CYS A 333 10.72 9.28 20.14
C CYS A 333 9.65 8.22 19.79
N PHE A 334 8.81 8.49 18.78
CA PHE A 334 7.85 7.50 18.28
C PHE A 334 8.57 6.22 17.81
N TYR A 335 9.62 6.34 16.99
CA TYR A 335 10.38 5.18 16.52
C TYR A 335 11.12 4.44 17.66
N LEU A 336 11.72 5.17 18.60
CA LEU A 336 12.56 4.54 19.62
C LEU A 336 11.77 3.91 20.77
N PHE A 337 10.55 4.37 21.05
CA PHE A 337 9.77 3.92 22.21
C PHE A 337 8.39 3.39 21.83
N THR A 338 7.65 4.12 20.99
CA THR A 338 6.28 3.74 20.63
C THR A 338 6.26 2.54 19.68
N VAL A 339 7.14 2.49 18.67
CA VAL A 339 7.18 1.34 17.73
C VAL A 339 7.53 0.01 18.42
N PRO A 340 8.56 -0.08 19.28
CA PRO A 340 8.80 -1.30 20.05
C PRO A 340 7.64 -1.68 20.97
N SER A 341 6.97 -0.71 21.60
CA SER A 341 5.78 -0.96 22.40
C SER A 341 4.63 -1.53 21.56
N ILE A 342 4.36 -0.96 20.37
CA ILE A 342 3.38 -1.47 19.41
C ILE A 342 3.70 -2.92 19.05
N ARG A 343 4.94 -3.21 18.64
CA ARG A 343 5.36 -4.55 18.24
C ARG A 343 5.22 -5.55 19.38
N HIS A 344 5.64 -5.19 20.58
CA HIS A 344 5.49 -6.03 21.76
C HIS A 344 4.01 -6.31 22.07
N SER A 345 3.16 -5.30 22.01
CA SER A 345 1.71 -5.46 22.18
C SER A 345 1.06 -6.31 21.09
N SER A 346 1.63 -6.30 19.87
CA SER A 346 1.21 -7.11 18.73
C SER A 346 1.86 -8.50 18.65
N GLY A 347 2.48 -8.98 19.73
CA GLY A 347 2.98 -10.35 19.82
C GLY A 347 4.32 -10.61 19.12
N TRP A 348 5.05 -9.57 18.70
CA TRP A 348 6.38 -9.76 18.12
C TRP A 348 7.35 -10.32 19.17
N GLU A 349 8.03 -11.42 18.84
CA GLU A 349 9.05 -12.01 19.72
C GLU A 349 10.21 -11.04 19.96
N ASN A 350 10.67 -10.37 18.89
CA ASN A 350 11.64 -9.29 18.96
C ASN A 350 10.99 -7.95 18.55
N PRO A 351 10.65 -7.06 19.50
CA PRO A 351 10.03 -5.78 19.20
C PRO A 351 11.03 -4.72 18.71
N ASP A 352 12.34 -4.98 18.79
CA ASP A 352 13.35 -3.98 18.45
C ASP A 352 13.36 -3.66 16.95
N LEU A 353 13.67 -2.40 16.63
CA LEU A 353 13.95 -1.99 15.26
C LEU A 353 15.28 -2.60 14.79
N LEU A 354 15.36 -2.95 13.50
CA LEU A 354 16.56 -3.50 12.89
C LEU A 354 17.73 -2.54 13.10
N ARG A 355 18.86 -3.07 13.57
CA ARG A 355 20.11 -2.32 13.72
C ARG A 355 21.15 -2.86 12.76
N VAL A 356 21.85 -1.96 12.10
CA VAL A 356 22.93 -2.27 11.17
C VAL A 356 24.13 -1.40 11.47
N HIS A 357 25.31 -1.84 11.05
CA HIS A 357 26.47 -0.95 10.99
C HIS A 357 26.48 -0.23 9.64
N ALA A 358 26.76 1.08 9.66
CA ALA A 358 26.96 1.88 8.46
C ALA A 358 28.22 2.75 8.60
N ARG A 359 28.99 2.85 7.51
CA ARG A 359 30.16 3.72 7.45
C ARG A 359 29.78 5.13 7.07
N LEU A 360 30.33 6.12 7.77
CA LEU A 360 30.08 7.53 7.49
C LEU A 360 30.71 7.94 6.15
N SER A 361 29.93 8.53 5.25
CA SER A 361 30.45 9.10 4.00
C SER A 361 31.23 10.41 4.20
N HIS A 362 30.98 11.11 5.30
CA HIS A 362 31.59 12.39 5.64
C HIS A 362 31.70 12.55 7.16
N PRO A 363 32.57 13.45 7.66
CA PRO A 363 32.70 13.66 9.09
C PRO A 363 31.41 14.21 9.73
N ILE A 364 31.11 13.76 10.95
CA ILE A 364 29.95 14.21 11.76
C ILE A 364 30.41 14.68 13.13
N LYS A 365 30.03 15.90 13.52
CA LYS A 365 30.30 16.44 14.86
C LYS A 365 29.37 15.78 15.89
N THR A 366 29.95 15.29 16.98
CA THR A 366 29.20 14.67 18.08
C THR A 366 28.79 15.69 19.15
N ASP A 367 27.75 15.35 19.90
CA ASP A 367 27.30 16.15 21.05
C ASP A 367 28.04 15.68 22.31
N PRO A 368 28.66 16.58 23.09
CA PRO A 368 29.45 16.19 24.25
C PRO A 368 28.60 15.73 25.44
N ALA A 369 27.32 16.11 25.49
CA ALA A 369 26.48 15.91 26.67
C ALA A 369 25.53 14.73 26.52
N ARG A 370 25.09 14.40 25.29
CA ARG A 370 24.04 13.39 25.06
C ARG A 370 24.32 12.54 23.83
N PRO A 371 23.99 11.24 23.86
CA PRO A 371 23.94 10.43 22.65
C PRO A 371 22.97 11.06 21.63
N GLU A 372 23.37 11.08 20.36
CA GLU A 372 22.58 11.66 19.28
C GLU A 372 22.06 10.57 18.34
N PHE A 373 20.75 10.56 18.12
CA PHE A 373 20.06 9.81 17.08
C PHE A 373 20.01 10.68 15.82
N HIS A 374 21.10 10.60 15.06
CA HIS A 374 21.38 11.46 13.92
C HIS A 374 20.67 10.93 12.68
N ARG A 375 19.84 11.74 12.03
CA ARG A 375 19.10 11.28 10.85
C ARG A 375 20.04 11.12 9.67
N ALA A 376 19.96 9.96 9.03
CA ALA A 376 20.78 9.64 7.87
C ALA A 376 19.97 8.91 6.80
N VAL A 377 20.51 8.99 5.58
CA VAL A 377 20.20 8.09 4.49
C VAL A 377 21.30 7.03 4.46
N ILE A 378 20.96 5.78 4.72
CA ILE A 378 21.85 4.63 4.51
C ILE A 378 21.55 3.97 3.17
N LYS A 379 22.59 3.52 2.48
CA LYS A 379 22.49 2.79 1.21
C LYS A 379 23.48 1.63 1.21
N TRP A 380 23.08 0.50 0.64
CA TRP A 380 24.01 -0.60 0.40
C TRP A 380 24.93 -0.28 -0.78
N THR A 381 26.22 -0.54 -0.63
CA THR A 381 27.23 -0.30 -1.66
C THR A 381 28.12 -1.52 -1.83
N LYS A 382 28.66 -1.73 -3.04
CA LYS A 382 29.64 -2.81 -3.30
C LYS A 382 30.99 -2.58 -2.60
N ASN A 383 31.29 -1.33 -2.26
CA ASN A 383 32.45 -0.93 -1.49
C ASN A 383 32.06 0.23 -0.57
N ASP A 384 32.03 -0.04 0.74
CA ASP A 384 31.66 0.91 1.78
C ASP A 384 32.78 1.91 2.15
N GLY A 385 33.90 1.87 1.41
CA GLY A 385 35.13 2.62 1.68
C GLY A 385 36.22 1.78 2.36
N SER A 386 35.92 0.55 2.80
CA SER A 386 36.90 -0.38 3.39
C SER A 386 37.43 -1.44 2.42
N GLY A 387 36.98 -1.43 1.16
CA GLY A 387 37.25 -2.49 0.19
C GLY A 387 36.23 -3.64 0.21
N ASN A 388 35.23 -3.58 1.09
CA ASN A 388 34.18 -4.60 1.26
C ASN A 388 32.78 -4.00 1.01
N PRO A 389 31.78 -4.81 0.60
CA PRO A 389 30.41 -4.35 0.50
C PRO A 389 29.81 -4.05 1.88
N GLY A 390 28.96 -3.02 1.97
CA GLY A 390 28.34 -2.61 3.22
C GLY A 390 27.48 -1.36 3.10
N PHE A 391 26.82 -1.00 4.21
CA PHE A 391 26.03 0.23 4.27
C PHE A 391 26.92 1.46 4.44
N VAL A 392 26.63 2.50 3.65
CA VAL A 392 27.21 3.83 3.79
C VAL A 392 26.12 4.80 4.22
N ALA A 393 26.43 5.67 5.17
CA ALA A 393 25.52 6.66 5.74
C ALA A 393 25.85 8.08 5.29
N GLU A 394 24.83 8.83 4.88
CA GLU A 394 24.86 10.26 4.59
C GLU A 394 23.95 11.00 5.57
N SER A 395 24.49 11.98 6.31
CA SER A 395 23.67 12.90 7.12
C SER A 395 22.62 13.61 6.27
N THR A 396 21.44 13.84 6.84
CA THR A 396 20.42 14.72 6.24
C THR A 396 20.67 16.22 6.46
N GLY A 397 21.89 16.59 6.87
CA GLY A 397 22.34 17.96 7.07
C GLY A 397 22.04 18.49 8.47
N HIS A 398 21.52 19.71 8.59
CA HIS A 398 21.27 20.33 9.89
C HIS A 398 20.28 19.54 10.75
N GLN A 399 20.73 19.16 11.95
CA GLN A 399 20.02 18.24 12.85
C GLN A 399 19.16 18.90 13.96
N MET A 400 18.84 20.19 13.84
CA MET A 400 18.01 20.88 14.84
C MET A 400 16.65 20.19 15.03
N SER A 401 16.18 20.06 16.27
CA SER A 401 14.99 19.26 16.61
C SER A 401 13.67 19.82 16.08
N SER A 402 13.61 21.12 15.79
CA SER A 402 12.44 21.76 15.14
C SER A 402 12.44 21.58 13.62
N ARG A 403 13.56 21.18 13.01
CA ARG A 403 13.73 21.10 11.56
C ARG A 403 13.27 19.74 11.02
N LEU A 404 11.98 19.61 10.77
CA LEU A 404 11.38 18.38 10.23
C LEU A 404 11.99 17.94 8.89
N LEU A 405 12.54 18.87 8.09
CA LEU A 405 13.28 18.56 6.86
C LEU A 405 14.46 17.59 7.05
N SER A 406 14.98 17.45 8.27
CA SER A 406 16.02 16.44 8.56
C SER A 406 15.48 15.01 8.62
N MET A 407 14.17 14.81 8.74
CA MET A 407 13.52 13.50 8.63
C MET A 407 13.18 13.14 7.18
N LYS A 408 13.13 14.12 6.27
CA LYS A 408 12.84 13.87 4.85
C LYS A 408 13.90 12.92 4.29
N SER A 409 13.45 11.80 3.73
CA SER A 409 14.29 10.72 3.17
C SER A 409 15.19 9.99 4.17
N ALA A 410 15.16 10.35 5.45
CA ALA A 410 15.88 9.61 6.48
C ALA A 410 15.27 8.21 6.59
N ASN A 411 16.08 7.19 6.35
CA ASN A 411 15.71 5.78 6.51
C ASN A 411 16.42 5.13 7.71
N ALA A 412 17.33 5.86 8.36
CA ALA A 412 18.01 5.41 9.56
C ALA A 412 18.32 6.55 10.55
N LEU A 413 18.50 6.15 11.81
CA LEU A 413 19.02 6.96 12.91
C LEU A 413 20.39 6.42 13.31
N LEU A 414 21.46 7.14 13.01
CA LEU A 414 22.80 6.80 13.47
C LEU A 414 22.89 7.03 14.97
N MET A 415 23.42 6.05 15.70
CA MET A 415 23.63 6.12 17.14
C MET A 415 25.01 6.71 17.43
N LEU A 416 25.07 8.03 17.61
CA LEU A 416 26.32 8.72 17.89
C LEU A 416 26.54 8.86 19.40
N PRO A 417 27.74 8.53 19.92
CA PRO A 417 28.01 8.59 21.35
C PRO A 417 28.06 10.03 21.88
N ALA A 418 27.79 10.19 23.18
CA ALA A 418 28.03 11.44 23.89
C ALA A 418 29.53 11.69 24.06
N ARG A 419 30.12 12.53 23.19
CA ARG A 419 31.53 12.92 23.29
C ARG A 419 31.82 14.22 22.55
N SER A 420 32.84 14.93 23.00
CA SER A 420 33.40 16.06 22.24
C SER A 420 34.14 15.56 21.01
N GLY A 421 34.00 16.27 19.88
CA GLY A 421 34.81 16.05 18.69
C GLY A 421 34.02 15.71 17.43
N VAL A 422 34.70 15.07 16.49
CA VAL A 422 34.20 14.73 15.16
C VAL A 422 34.47 13.26 14.90
N LEU A 423 33.44 12.50 14.51
CA LEU A 423 33.59 11.21 13.87
C LEU A 423 34.02 11.44 12.43
N SER A 424 35.10 10.78 11.99
CA SER A 424 35.65 10.97 10.64
C SER A 424 34.88 10.15 9.60
N ALA A 425 34.97 10.54 8.33
CA ALA A 425 34.52 9.70 7.22
C ALA A 425 35.20 8.32 7.29
N GLY A 426 34.48 7.27 6.91
CA GLY A 426 34.91 5.87 6.98
C GLY A 426 34.75 5.20 8.36
N ASN A 427 34.50 5.97 9.44
CA ASN A 427 34.15 5.38 10.73
C ASN A 427 32.82 4.61 10.62
N SER A 428 32.79 3.41 11.20
CA SER A 428 31.56 2.60 11.31
C SER A 428 30.79 3.01 12.55
N VAL A 429 29.49 3.22 12.41
CA VAL A 429 28.56 3.52 13.51
C VAL A 429 27.35 2.60 13.42
N GLU A 430 26.72 2.31 14.55
CA GLU A 430 25.44 1.61 14.58
C GLU A 430 24.33 2.55 14.08
N ALA A 431 23.36 2.00 13.35
CA ALA A 431 22.25 2.72 12.76
C ALA A 431 20.95 1.92 12.96
N ILE A 432 19.95 2.57 13.54
CA ILE A 432 18.60 2.01 13.66
C ILE A 432 17.85 2.31 12.38
N VAL A 433 17.35 1.28 11.71
CA VAL A 433 16.57 1.38 10.49
C VAL A 433 15.12 1.75 10.85
N ILE A 434 14.62 2.83 10.26
CA ILE A 434 13.28 3.39 10.56
C ILE A 434 12.31 3.37 9.37
N SER A 435 12.75 2.90 8.21
CA SER A 435 11.90 2.67 7.03
C SER A 435 12.29 1.40 6.29
N ASP A 436 11.42 0.91 5.42
CA ASP A 436 11.66 -0.30 4.63
C ASP A 436 12.87 -0.15 3.69
N ILE A 437 13.91 -0.94 3.92
CA ILE A 437 15.15 -0.96 3.12
C ILE A 437 14.94 -1.67 1.77
N SER A 438 13.95 -2.55 1.64
CA SER A 438 13.64 -3.22 0.37
C SER A 438 13.19 -2.24 -0.72
N SER A 439 12.69 -1.07 -0.30
CA SER A 439 12.27 0.03 -1.17
C SER A 439 13.40 0.99 -1.55
N LEU A 440 14.65 0.71 -1.18
CA LEU A 440 15.78 1.57 -1.52
C LEU A 440 15.96 1.65 -3.05
N PRO A 441 15.92 2.85 -3.66
CA PRO A 441 16.24 2.99 -5.07
C PRO A 441 17.70 2.61 -5.30
N VAL A 442 17.92 1.54 -6.07
CA VAL A 442 19.24 1.13 -6.56
C VAL A 442 19.67 2.14 -7.63
N ASN A 443 20.50 3.12 -7.26
CA ASN A 443 21.10 4.01 -8.25
C ASN A 443 22.26 3.29 -8.94
N ASN A 444 22.02 2.74 -10.13
CA ASN A 444 23.08 2.45 -11.10
C ASN A 444 23.49 3.78 -11.78
N THR A 445 24.77 4.14 -11.72
CA THR A 445 25.31 5.25 -12.50
C THR A 445 25.53 4.84 -13.96
N SER A 446 25.23 5.79 -14.86
CA SER A 446 25.40 5.80 -16.32
C SER A 446 24.29 5.15 -17.16
N THR A 447 23.12 5.77 -17.17
CA THR A 447 22.58 6.39 -18.39
C THR A 447 21.49 7.38 -18.00
N THR A 448 21.57 8.58 -18.57
CA THR A 448 20.71 9.73 -18.32
C THR A 448 19.24 9.42 -18.63
N VAL A 449 18.45 9.11 -17.61
CA VAL A 449 17.01 9.36 -17.58
C VAL A 449 16.64 9.70 -16.14
N GLY A 450 16.30 10.96 -15.92
CA GLY A 450 15.97 11.52 -14.62
C GLY A 450 14.75 10.83 -14.03
N LEU A 451 14.97 10.08 -12.96
CA LEU A 451 13.91 9.58 -12.10
C LEU A 451 13.74 10.51 -10.90
N LEU A 452 12.48 10.96 -10.78
CA LEU A 452 11.73 11.06 -9.54
C LEU A 452 12.14 12.17 -8.57
N PRO A 453 11.38 12.28 -7.48
CA PRO A 453 10.06 12.88 -7.39
C PRO A 453 10.23 14.14 -6.54
N VAL A 454 9.17 14.87 -6.21
CA VAL A 454 9.00 15.50 -4.88
C VAL A 454 7.73 16.34 -4.90
N PHE A 455 6.79 15.88 -4.08
CA PHE A 455 5.81 16.66 -3.37
C PHE A 455 6.33 18.06 -2.99
N GLY A 456 5.66 19.09 -3.50
CA GLY A 456 5.65 20.44 -2.98
C GLY A 456 4.23 20.98 -3.13
N SER A 457 3.31 20.65 -2.23
CA SER A 457 3.00 21.48 -1.04
C SER A 457 3.27 22.96 -1.24
N ASN A 458 2.19 23.67 -1.57
CA ASN A 458 2.05 25.10 -1.41
C ASN A 458 2.26 25.50 0.06
N LYS A 459 3.11 26.52 0.25
CA LYS A 459 3.08 27.51 1.34
C LYS A 459 3.75 28.75 0.77
N ALA A 460 3.33 29.98 1.02
CA ALA A 460 2.15 30.47 1.68
C ALA A 460 2.09 31.98 1.36
N ASN A 461 0.89 32.54 1.56
CA ASN A 461 0.67 33.81 2.26
C ASN A 461 0.95 35.17 1.56
N VAL A 462 -0.07 36.01 1.74
CA VAL A 462 -0.09 37.46 1.97
C VAL A 462 -0.47 38.38 0.79
N GLN A 463 -1.51 39.15 1.09
CA GLN A 463 -1.96 40.44 0.53
C GLN A 463 -2.89 40.41 -0.70
N THR A 464 -4.18 40.47 -0.34
CA THR A 464 -5.22 41.36 -0.84
C THR A 464 -5.07 41.98 -2.24
N MET A 465 -6.07 41.63 -3.06
CA MET A 465 -6.56 42.30 -4.28
C MET A 465 -5.73 42.10 -5.56
N ALA A 466 -5.92 40.96 -6.23
CA ALA A 466 -6.33 40.85 -7.64
C ALA A 466 -6.56 39.36 -8.01
N GLU A 467 -7.54 39.11 -8.87
CA GLU A 467 -8.12 37.82 -9.28
C GLU A 467 -7.10 36.82 -9.89
N SER A 468 -7.21 35.51 -9.57
CA SER A 468 -6.91 34.43 -10.54
C SER A 468 -7.54 33.08 -10.13
N GLU A 469 -8.49 32.60 -10.93
CA GLU A 469 -9.23 31.33 -10.78
C GLU A 469 -8.37 30.09 -11.08
N GLY A 470 -8.51 29.03 -10.28
CA GLY A 470 -7.97 27.70 -10.57
C GLY A 470 -8.86 26.62 -9.94
N ALA A 471 -9.90 26.19 -10.65
CA ALA A 471 -10.95 25.31 -10.13
C ALA A 471 -10.51 23.83 -9.99
N GLU A 472 -10.63 23.28 -8.78
CA GLU A 472 -10.41 21.85 -8.43
C GLU A 472 -11.37 20.91 -9.21
N VAL A 473 -10.90 19.72 -9.62
CA VAL A 473 -11.70 18.75 -10.39
C VAL A 473 -12.47 17.83 -9.42
N ARG A 474 -13.80 17.90 -9.45
CA ARG A 474 -14.66 17.09 -8.57
C ARG A 474 -15.07 15.81 -9.27
N VAL A 475 -14.86 14.66 -8.64
CA VAL A 475 -15.17 13.33 -9.19
C VAL A 475 -16.20 12.61 -8.33
N ALA A 476 -17.16 11.91 -8.93
CA ALA A 476 -18.09 11.03 -8.22
C ALA A 476 -18.10 9.61 -8.81
N ILE A 477 -18.33 8.62 -7.95
CA ILE A 477 -18.26 7.19 -8.32
C ILE A 477 -19.56 6.49 -7.93
N LEU A 478 -20.24 5.91 -8.90
CA LEU A 478 -21.49 5.16 -8.72
C LEU A 478 -21.26 3.67 -8.98
N THR A 479 -21.38 2.83 -7.96
CA THR A 479 -21.44 1.37 -8.16
C THR A 479 -22.88 0.97 -8.50
N VAL A 480 -23.07 0.27 -9.62
CA VAL A 480 -24.37 -0.25 -10.06
C VAL A 480 -24.34 -1.78 -9.94
N SER A 481 -25.09 -2.30 -8.97
CA SER A 481 -25.21 -3.74 -8.76
C SER A 481 -26.38 -4.08 -7.83
N ASP A 482 -27.31 -4.91 -8.30
CA ASP A 482 -28.37 -5.49 -7.47
C ASP A 482 -27.83 -6.22 -6.23
N THR A 483 -26.70 -6.93 -6.38
CA THR A 483 -26.12 -7.73 -5.29
C THR A 483 -25.52 -6.84 -4.20
N VAL A 484 -24.84 -5.76 -4.59
CA VAL A 484 -24.25 -4.81 -3.64
C VAL A 484 -25.34 -3.94 -3.00
N ALA A 485 -26.28 -3.44 -3.79
CA ALA A 485 -27.36 -2.59 -3.31
C ALA A 485 -28.29 -3.32 -2.31
N SER A 486 -28.51 -4.63 -2.50
CA SER A 486 -29.25 -5.47 -1.55
C SER A 486 -28.44 -5.93 -0.34
N GLY A 487 -27.15 -5.57 -0.24
CA GLY A 487 -26.26 -5.98 0.84
C GLY A 487 -25.82 -7.44 0.80
N LYS A 488 -26.11 -8.17 -0.28
CA LYS A 488 -25.79 -9.61 -0.45
C LYS A 488 -24.35 -9.86 -0.91
N GLY A 489 -23.62 -8.82 -1.30
CA GLY A 489 -22.20 -8.92 -1.65
C GLY A 489 -21.46 -7.59 -1.47
N PRO A 490 -20.14 -7.62 -1.23
CA PRO A 490 -19.36 -6.42 -0.98
C PRO A 490 -19.09 -5.63 -2.26
N ASP A 491 -19.08 -4.30 -2.15
CA ASP A 491 -18.57 -3.44 -3.23
C ASP A 491 -17.04 -3.54 -3.31
N ARG A 492 -16.54 -4.17 -4.37
CA ARG A 492 -15.09 -4.26 -4.63
C ARG A 492 -14.61 -3.21 -5.63
N SER A 493 -15.50 -2.69 -6.47
CA SER A 493 -15.15 -1.84 -7.60
C SER A 493 -15.15 -0.37 -7.22
N GLY A 494 -16.09 0.06 -6.36
CA GLY A 494 -16.15 1.42 -5.82
C GLY A 494 -14.87 1.81 -5.08
N PRO A 495 -14.43 1.06 -4.05
CA PRO A 495 -13.18 1.36 -3.34
C PRO A 495 -11.95 1.33 -4.24
N ARG A 496 -11.92 0.44 -5.23
CA ARG A 496 -10.84 0.38 -6.23
C ARG A 496 -10.81 1.61 -7.11
N ALA A 497 -11.95 2.10 -7.58
CA ALA A 497 -12.05 3.34 -8.35
C ALA A 497 -11.61 4.56 -7.55
N VAL A 498 -11.96 4.62 -6.26
CA VAL A 498 -11.49 5.69 -5.36
C VAL A 498 -9.95 5.67 -5.27
N SER A 499 -9.37 4.48 -5.06
CA SER A 499 -7.92 4.31 -5.00
C SER A 499 -7.22 4.74 -6.29
N VAL A 500 -7.76 4.36 -7.45
CA VAL A 500 -7.21 4.72 -8.78
C VAL A 500 -7.34 6.23 -9.05
N ILE A 501 -8.46 6.86 -8.73
CA ILE A 501 -8.60 8.31 -8.90
C ILE A 501 -7.67 9.09 -7.97
N ASN A 502 -7.51 8.64 -6.73
CA ASN A 502 -6.59 9.27 -5.79
C ASN A 502 -5.13 9.16 -6.25
N SER A 503 -4.72 8.01 -6.81
CA SER A 503 -3.36 7.86 -7.36
C SER A 503 -3.14 8.70 -8.62
N LEU A 504 -4.20 9.04 -9.35
CA LEU A 504 -4.17 9.85 -10.57
C LEU A 504 -4.51 11.33 -10.34
N SER A 505 -4.75 11.75 -9.09
CA SER A 505 -5.26 13.08 -8.73
C SER A 505 -4.45 14.24 -9.32
N GLU A 506 -3.12 14.22 -9.18
CA GLU A 506 -2.22 15.25 -9.73
C GLU A 506 -2.31 15.31 -11.26
N ARG A 507 -2.33 14.15 -11.91
CA ARG A 507 -2.42 14.03 -13.38
C ARG A 507 -3.78 14.49 -13.92
N LEU A 508 -4.84 14.39 -13.12
CA LEU A 508 -6.18 14.86 -13.45
C LEU A 508 -6.44 16.33 -13.06
N GLY A 509 -5.42 17.05 -12.57
CA GLY A 509 -5.55 18.47 -12.20
C GLY A 509 -6.09 18.69 -10.79
N GLY A 510 -5.67 17.86 -9.83
CA GLY A 510 -6.13 17.91 -8.44
C GLY A 510 -7.51 17.27 -8.28
N ALA A 511 -7.75 16.14 -8.96
CA ALA A 511 -9.03 15.46 -8.88
C ALA A 511 -9.30 14.91 -7.47
N LYS A 512 -10.49 15.18 -6.94
CA LYS A 512 -10.94 14.69 -5.64
C LYS A 512 -12.25 13.94 -5.78
N VAL A 513 -12.32 12.73 -5.23
CA VAL A 513 -13.59 12.02 -5.10
C VAL A 513 -14.41 12.71 -4.01
N VAL A 514 -15.52 13.34 -4.41
CA VAL A 514 -16.40 14.12 -3.51
C VAL A 514 -17.65 13.34 -3.10
N SER A 515 -17.99 12.26 -3.81
CA SER A 515 -19.18 11.46 -3.52
C SER A 515 -19.04 10.05 -4.08
N THR A 516 -19.57 9.08 -3.34
CA THR A 516 -19.72 7.69 -3.77
C THR A 516 -21.13 7.21 -3.44
N ALA A 517 -21.72 6.36 -4.27
CA ALA A 517 -23.02 5.75 -3.99
C ALA A 517 -23.11 4.35 -4.61
N VAL A 518 -24.05 3.56 -4.11
CA VAL A 518 -24.40 2.24 -4.66
C VAL A 518 -25.89 2.25 -4.98
N VAL A 519 -26.26 1.78 -6.17
CA VAL A 519 -27.66 1.63 -6.60
C VAL A 519 -27.89 0.26 -7.23
N PRO A 520 -29.13 -0.27 -7.18
CA PRO A 520 -29.48 -1.46 -7.96
C PRO A 520 -29.47 -1.14 -9.45
N ASP A 521 -29.57 -2.18 -10.28
CA ASP A 521 -29.64 -2.08 -11.74
C ASP A 521 -31.04 -1.60 -12.20
N GLU A 522 -31.42 -0.41 -11.73
CA GLU A 522 -32.70 0.24 -12.00
C GLU A 522 -32.48 1.58 -12.69
N VAL A 523 -33.08 1.74 -13.87
CA VAL A 523 -32.88 2.93 -14.72
C VAL A 523 -33.15 4.23 -13.97
N THR A 524 -34.26 4.29 -13.23
CA THR A 524 -34.68 5.49 -12.50
C THR A 524 -33.70 5.85 -11.38
N GLU A 525 -33.20 4.86 -10.62
CA GLU A 525 -32.25 5.09 -9.52
C GLU A 525 -30.90 5.59 -10.03
N ILE A 526 -30.39 4.96 -11.09
CA ILE A 526 -29.16 5.39 -11.78
C ILE A 526 -29.34 6.83 -12.28
N GLN A 527 -30.45 7.11 -12.97
CA GLN A 527 -30.73 8.46 -13.50
C GLN A 527 -30.83 9.52 -12.40
N ASN A 528 -31.46 9.22 -11.27
CA ASN A 528 -31.62 10.15 -10.16
C ASN A 528 -30.25 10.57 -9.58
N VAL A 529 -29.34 9.61 -9.38
CA VAL A 529 -28.00 9.89 -8.88
C VAL A 529 -27.18 10.67 -9.92
N LEU A 530 -27.22 10.26 -11.19
CA LEU A 530 -26.50 10.96 -12.26
C LEU A 530 -26.98 12.40 -12.43
N ARG A 531 -28.29 12.66 -12.42
CA ARG A 531 -28.86 14.03 -12.46
C ARG A 531 -28.47 14.84 -11.25
N ARG A 532 -28.58 14.28 -10.03
CA ARG A 532 -28.20 14.99 -8.80
C ARG A 532 -26.72 15.41 -8.85
N TRP A 533 -25.82 14.51 -9.24
CA TRP A 533 -24.40 14.81 -9.28
C TRP A 533 -23.99 15.79 -10.37
N SER A 534 -24.63 15.71 -11.53
CA SER A 534 -24.35 16.61 -12.66
C SER A 534 -25.00 17.98 -12.51
N ASP A 535 -26.28 18.04 -12.17
CA ASP A 535 -27.08 19.27 -12.21
C ASP A 535 -27.03 20.04 -10.87
N ILE A 536 -26.91 19.35 -9.73
CA ILE A 536 -26.97 19.95 -8.39
C ILE A 536 -25.58 20.03 -7.77
N ASP A 537 -24.88 18.91 -7.66
CA ASP A 537 -23.60 18.86 -6.94
C ASP A 537 -22.43 19.41 -7.79
N ASN A 538 -22.67 19.68 -9.09
CA ASN A 538 -21.72 20.25 -10.05
C ASN A 538 -20.39 19.48 -10.09
N VAL A 539 -20.48 18.16 -10.21
CA VAL A 539 -19.33 17.27 -10.35
C VAL A 539 -18.74 17.40 -11.76
N SER A 540 -17.42 17.32 -11.91
CA SER A 540 -16.75 17.43 -13.22
C SER A 540 -16.68 16.10 -13.98
N LEU A 541 -16.57 14.99 -13.25
CA LEU A 541 -16.50 13.63 -13.80
C LEU A 541 -17.31 12.66 -12.95
N ILE A 542 -18.18 11.88 -13.58
CA ILE A 542 -18.90 10.76 -12.96
C ILE A 542 -18.45 9.46 -13.62
N LEU A 543 -18.05 8.49 -12.79
CA LEU A 543 -17.74 7.13 -13.21
C LEU A 543 -18.81 6.19 -12.66
N THR A 544 -19.48 5.44 -13.54
CA THR A 544 -20.35 4.34 -13.10
C THR A 544 -19.61 3.01 -13.25
N LEU A 545 -19.83 2.08 -12.31
CA LEU A 545 -19.12 0.81 -12.25
C LEU A 545 -20.15 -0.33 -12.23
N GLY A 546 -20.22 -1.12 -13.31
CA GLY A 546 -21.17 -2.23 -13.42
C GLY A 546 -22.37 -1.93 -14.30
N GLY A 547 -23.22 -2.95 -14.50
CA GLY A 547 -24.45 -2.86 -15.30
C GLY A 547 -24.24 -2.60 -16.80
N THR A 548 -23.06 -2.92 -17.35
CA THR A 548 -22.69 -2.68 -18.77
C THR A 548 -22.70 -3.92 -19.65
N GLY A 549 -23.00 -5.10 -19.10
CA GLY A 549 -23.00 -6.38 -19.83
C GLY A 549 -24.21 -6.57 -20.76
N CYS A 550 -24.42 -7.79 -21.24
CA CYS A 550 -25.55 -8.14 -22.12
C CYS A 550 -26.76 -8.72 -21.38
N THR A 551 -26.75 -8.79 -20.04
CA THR A 551 -27.86 -9.40 -19.30
C THR A 551 -29.07 -8.46 -19.26
N PRO A 552 -30.30 -8.99 -19.07
CA PRO A 552 -31.50 -8.14 -18.95
C PRO A 552 -31.45 -7.15 -17.78
N ARG A 553 -30.60 -7.39 -16.78
CA ARG A 553 -30.38 -6.47 -15.66
C ARG A 553 -29.36 -5.39 -15.98
N ASP A 554 -28.43 -5.62 -16.90
CA ASP A 554 -27.46 -4.58 -17.27
C ASP A 554 -28.15 -3.41 -17.98
N VAL A 555 -28.45 -2.32 -17.26
CA VAL A 555 -29.21 -1.16 -17.79
C VAL A 555 -28.47 0.18 -17.66
N THR A 556 -27.22 0.16 -17.23
CA THR A 556 -26.44 1.38 -16.97
C THR A 556 -26.21 2.23 -18.23
N PRO A 557 -25.92 1.66 -19.42
CA PRO A 557 -25.81 2.41 -20.66
C PRO A 557 -27.12 3.11 -21.07
N GLU A 558 -28.26 2.43 -20.94
CA GLU A 558 -29.59 2.98 -21.24
C GLU A 558 -29.91 4.18 -20.34
N ALA A 559 -29.68 4.02 -19.04
CA ALA A 559 -29.85 5.10 -18.06
C ALA A 559 -28.94 6.29 -18.39
N THR A 560 -27.69 6.04 -18.76
CA THR A 560 -26.71 7.10 -19.07
C THR A 560 -27.04 7.82 -20.38
N LYS A 561 -27.33 7.08 -21.46
CA LYS A 561 -27.64 7.64 -22.80
C LYS A 561 -28.86 8.55 -22.79
N SER A 562 -29.84 8.25 -21.94
CA SER A 562 -31.03 9.10 -21.80
C SER A 562 -30.77 10.47 -21.15
N LEU A 563 -29.61 10.67 -20.53
CA LEU A 563 -29.27 11.88 -19.77
C LEU A 563 -28.18 12.75 -20.40
N ILE A 564 -27.32 12.16 -21.23
CA ILE A 564 -26.23 12.88 -21.89
C ILE A 564 -26.77 13.71 -23.06
N GLU A 565 -26.24 14.91 -23.21
CA GLU A 565 -26.57 15.86 -24.28
C GLU A 565 -25.65 15.67 -25.50
N LYS A 566 -24.42 15.18 -25.26
CA LYS A 566 -23.42 14.94 -26.30
C LYS A 566 -22.69 13.63 -26.05
N ASP A 567 -22.65 12.77 -27.05
CA ASP A 567 -21.90 11.52 -26.99
C ASP A 567 -20.39 11.74 -27.13
N THR A 568 -19.60 10.87 -26.47
CA THR A 568 -18.13 10.86 -26.56
C THR A 568 -17.60 9.48 -26.99
N PRO A 569 -17.95 9.00 -28.20
CA PRO A 569 -17.67 7.62 -28.62
C PRO A 569 -16.16 7.31 -28.73
N GLY A 570 -15.31 8.32 -28.95
CA GLY A 570 -13.86 8.13 -28.99
C GLY A 570 -13.27 7.60 -27.69
N LEU A 571 -13.81 8.01 -26.53
CA LEU A 571 -13.38 7.48 -25.22
C LEU A 571 -13.70 5.99 -25.11
N LEU A 572 -14.88 5.58 -25.57
CA LEU A 572 -15.32 4.20 -25.59
C LEU A 572 -14.46 3.34 -26.52
N HIS A 573 -14.08 3.87 -27.68
CA HIS A 573 -13.22 3.15 -28.63
C HIS A 573 -11.85 2.83 -28.01
N VAL A 574 -11.21 3.80 -27.36
CA VAL A 574 -9.92 3.60 -26.70
C VAL A 574 -10.04 2.62 -25.53
N MET A 575 -11.08 2.76 -24.69
CA MET A 575 -11.33 1.80 -23.60
C MET A 575 -11.52 0.37 -24.13
N MET A 576 -12.31 0.20 -25.19
CA MET A 576 -12.56 -1.10 -25.81
C MET A 576 -11.29 -1.69 -26.42
N GLN A 577 -10.52 -0.88 -27.15
CA GLN A 577 -9.27 -1.29 -27.78
C GLN A 577 -8.24 -1.79 -26.75
N GLU A 578 -8.08 -1.07 -25.63
CA GLU A 578 -7.16 -1.49 -24.56
C GLU A 578 -7.68 -2.71 -23.80
N SER A 579 -8.99 -2.76 -23.52
CA SER A 579 -9.60 -3.89 -22.80
C SER A 579 -9.52 -5.20 -23.60
N LEU A 580 -9.64 -5.14 -24.93
CA LEU A 580 -9.52 -6.32 -25.81
C LEU A 580 -8.13 -6.95 -25.82
N LYS A 581 -7.08 -6.19 -25.44
CA LYS A 581 -5.73 -6.75 -25.26
C LYS A 581 -5.64 -7.65 -24.02
N VAL A 582 -6.52 -7.44 -23.04
CA VAL A 582 -6.55 -8.17 -21.77
C VAL A 582 -7.53 -9.33 -21.84
N THR A 583 -8.73 -9.11 -22.38
CA THR A 583 -9.76 -10.14 -22.46
C THR A 583 -10.63 -10.02 -23.71
N PRO A 584 -10.87 -11.12 -24.45
CA PRO A 584 -11.79 -11.09 -25.59
C PRO A 584 -13.22 -10.74 -25.17
N PHE A 585 -13.61 -11.02 -23.92
CA PHE A 585 -14.96 -10.74 -23.42
C PHE A 585 -15.27 -9.23 -23.28
N ALA A 586 -14.26 -8.36 -23.40
CA ALA A 586 -14.48 -6.91 -23.42
C ALA A 586 -15.47 -6.47 -24.51
N MET A 587 -15.54 -7.21 -25.63
CA MET A 587 -16.48 -6.94 -26.74
C MET A 587 -17.96 -6.97 -26.33
N LEU A 588 -18.30 -7.58 -25.18
CA LEU A 588 -19.66 -7.69 -24.67
C LEU A 588 -20.08 -6.45 -23.84
N SER A 589 -19.16 -5.52 -23.58
CA SER A 589 -19.47 -4.30 -22.84
C SER A 589 -20.22 -3.29 -23.72
N ARG A 590 -21.41 -2.88 -23.29
CA ARG A 590 -22.26 -1.89 -23.94
C ARG A 590 -22.11 -0.48 -23.38
N SER A 591 -20.95 -0.18 -22.78
CA SER A 591 -20.67 1.09 -22.07
C SER A 591 -21.07 2.34 -22.88
N ALA A 592 -21.52 3.39 -22.18
CA ALA A 592 -21.76 4.70 -22.76
C ALA A 592 -20.86 5.75 -22.10
N ALA A 593 -20.54 6.81 -22.85
CA ALA A 593 -19.82 7.96 -22.33
C ALA A 593 -20.32 9.23 -23.02
N GLY A 594 -20.57 10.28 -22.24
CA GLY A 594 -21.08 11.54 -22.78
C GLY A 594 -21.11 12.67 -21.78
N ILE A 595 -21.51 13.84 -22.26
CA ILE A 595 -21.50 15.09 -21.53
C ILE A 595 -22.93 15.45 -21.16
N ARG A 596 -23.14 15.84 -19.90
CA ARG A 596 -24.39 16.46 -19.41
C ARG A 596 -24.03 17.77 -18.71
N GLY A 597 -24.55 18.90 -19.20
CA GLY A 597 -24.13 20.22 -18.74
C GLY A 597 -22.59 20.36 -18.76
N SER A 598 -21.99 20.54 -17.59
CA SER A 598 -20.53 20.66 -17.41
C SER A 598 -19.86 19.37 -16.89
N THR A 599 -20.58 18.25 -16.89
CA THR A 599 -20.13 16.96 -16.34
C THR A 599 -19.84 15.96 -17.45
N LEU A 600 -18.68 15.29 -17.38
CA LEU A 600 -18.39 14.10 -18.18
C LEU A 600 -18.85 12.85 -17.44
N ILE A 601 -19.62 11.96 -18.08
CA ILE A 601 -20.09 10.70 -17.52
C ILE A 601 -19.51 9.55 -18.33
N ILE A 602 -18.90 8.55 -17.67
CA ILE A 602 -18.28 7.39 -18.31
C ILE A 602 -18.73 6.11 -17.59
N ASN A 603 -19.29 5.15 -18.33
CA ASN A 603 -19.59 3.83 -17.80
C ASN A 603 -18.37 2.91 -17.92
N ILE A 604 -18.00 2.27 -16.81
CA ILE A 604 -16.88 1.33 -16.71
C ILE A 604 -17.43 -0.03 -16.25
N PRO A 605 -16.88 -1.16 -16.75
CA PRO A 605 -17.28 -2.49 -16.28
C PRO A 605 -17.11 -2.65 -14.77
N GLY A 606 -18.00 -3.42 -14.14
CA GLY A 606 -18.02 -3.63 -12.69
C GLY A 606 -16.91 -4.51 -12.13
N ASN A 607 -15.87 -4.83 -12.91
CA ASN A 607 -14.72 -5.61 -12.47
C ASN A 607 -13.62 -4.66 -11.92
N PRO A 608 -13.09 -4.86 -10.70
CA PRO A 608 -12.08 -3.99 -10.11
C PRO A 608 -10.79 -3.81 -10.95
N ASN A 609 -10.39 -4.82 -11.72
CA ASN A 609 -9.22 -4.74 -12.60
C ASN A 609 -9.50 -3.85 -13.81
N ALA A 610 -10.70 -3.99 -14.40
CA ALA A 610 -11.14 -3.17 -15.53
C ALA A 610 -11.18 -1.68 -15.20
N VAL A 611 -11.41 -1.30 -13.94
CA VAL A 611 -11.37 0.09 -13.47
C VAL A 611 -9.98 0.71 -13.67
N ALA A 612 -8.92 0.01 -13.27
CA ALA A 612 -7.56 0.53 -13.42
C ALA A 612 -7.17 0.62 -14.90
N GLU A 613 -7.46 -0.45 -15.66
CA GLU A 613 -7.15 -0.55 -17.10
C GLU A 613 -7.86 0.55 -17.91
N CYS A 614 -9.16 0.73 -17.71
CA CYS A 614 -9.94 1.76 -18.39
C CYS A 614 -9.46 3.17 -18.04
N MET A 615 -9.13 3.42 -16.77
CA MET A 615 -8.63 4.72 -16.35
C MET A 615 -7.27 5.04 -16.97
N ASP A 616 -6.34 4.08 -17.00
CA ASP A 616 -5.04 4.26 -17.65
C ASP A 616 -5.18 4.53 -19.15
N ALA A 617 -6.11 3.84 -19.83
CA ALA A 617 -6.42 4.07 -21.24
C ALA A 617 -6.95 5.49 -21.52
N LEU A 618 -7.78 6.03 -20.61
CA LEU A 618 -8.41 7.35 -20.75
C LEU A 618 -7.48 8.51 -20.35
N MET A 619 -6.45 8.24 -19.54
CA MET A 619 -5.61 9.29 -18.96
C MET A 619 -5.03 10.31 -19.94
N PRO A 620 -4.57 9.95 -21.16
CA PRO A 620 -4.01 10.92 -22.09
C PRO A 620 -4.98 12.04 -22.49
N ALA A 621 -6.30 11.77 -22.49
CA ALA A 621 -7.33 12.70 -22.96
C ALA A 621 -8.18 13.30 -21.83
N LEU A 622 -8.30 12.61 -20.69
CA LEU A 622 -9.33 12.89 -19.70
C LEU A 622 -9.23 14.30 -19.07
N LYS A 623 -8.01 14.75 -18.73
CA LYS A 623 -7.78 16.11 -18.21
C LYS A 623 -8.18 17.19 -19.21
N HIS A 624 -7.81 17.01 -20.48
CA HIS A 624 -8.10 17.98 -21.53
C HIS A 624 -9.60 18.04 -21.84
N ALA A 625 -10.26 16.88 -21.91
CA ALA A 625 -11.71 16.80 -22.11
C ALA A 625 -12.48 17.57 -21.02
N MET A 626 -12.15 17.37 -19.74
CA MET A 626 -12.81 18.07 -18.63
C MET A 626 -12.60 19.59 -18.68
N LYS A 627 -11.42 20.06 -19.10
CA LYS A 627 -11.17 21.50 -19.31
C LYS A 627 -12.03 22.08 -20.43
N GLN A 628 -12.11 21.39 -21.57
CA GLN A 628 -12.91 21.84 -22.71
C GLN A 628 -14.41 21.92 -22.36
N ILE A 629 -14.92 20.96 -21.59
CA ILE A 629 -16.32 20.93 -21.14
C ILE A 629 -16.65 22.13 -20.23
N LYS A 630 -15.69 22.60 -19.42
CA LYS A 630 -15.86 23.79 -18.57
C LYS A 630 -15.79 25.14 -19.32
N GLY A 631 -15.53 25.13 -20.63
CA GLY A 631 -15.65 26.33 -21.48
C GLY A 631 -14.35 27.12 -21.71
N ASP A 632 -13.19 26.49 -21.58
CA ASP A 632 -11.90 27.18 -21.79
C ASP A 632 -11.73 27.61 -23.27
N LYS A 633 -11.47 28.91 -23.50
CA LYS A 633 -11.24 29.48 -24.84
C LYS A 633 -9.90 28.97 -25.37
N ARG A 634 -9.92 28.00 -26.28
CA ARG A 634 -8.80 27.52 -27.15
C ARG A 634 -7.41 27.78 -26.54
N GLU A 635 -6.82 26.78 -25.86
CA GLU A 635 -5.37 26.71 -25.66
C GLU A 635 -4.69 26.89 -27.03
N LYS A 636 -4.14 28.08 -27.31
CA LYS A 636 -3.27 28.30 -28.46
C LYS A 636 -2.00 27.48 -28.23
N ASN A 637 -1.97 26.28 -28.80
CA ASN A 637 -0.75 25.50 -28.95
C ASN A 637 0.34 26.40 -29.59
N PRO A 638 1.59 26.45 -29.09
CA PRO A 638 2.67 27.24 -29.69
C PRO A 638 3.16 26.70 -31.06
N ARG A 639 2.34 25.90 -31.75
CA ARG A 639 2.59 25.40 -33.11
C ARG A 639 1.51 25.80 -34.13
N HIS A 640 0.52 26.60 -33.74
CA HIS A 640 -0.49 27.08 -34.68
C HIS A 640 -0.09 28.44 -35.26
N VAL A 641 0.56 28.42 -36.43
CA VAL A 641 0.54 29.56 -37.34
C VAL A 641 -0.90 29.71 -37.85
N LEU A 642 -1.41 30.95 -37.93
CA LEU A 642 -2.70 31.23 -38.55
C LEU A 642 -2.63 30.72 -40.01
N HIS A 643 -3.61 29.91 -40.45
CA HIS A 643 -3.66 29.43 -41.84
C HIS A 643 -3.67 30.54 -42.89
N ALA A 644 -3.90 31.80 -42.51
CA ALA A 644 -3.85 32.96 -43.37
C ALA A 644 -2.43 33.52 -43.61
N GLU A 645 -1.44 33.10 -42.82
CA GLU A 645 -0.05 33.64 -42.86
C GLU A 645 1.01 32.56 -43.10
N ALA A 646 0.60 31.31 -43.35
CA ALA A 646 1.52 30.27 -43.81
C ALA A 646 1.69 30.38 -45.33
N GLU A 647 2.92 30.51 -45.82
CA GLU A 647 3.22 30.34 -47.24
C GLU A 647 2.67 28.99 -47.71
N THR A 648 1.86 28.99 -48.76
CA THR A 648 1.25 27.79 -49.33
C THR A 648 2.33 26.88 -49.89
N THR A 649 2.83 25.96 -49.06
CA THR A 649 3.59 24.82 -49.57
C THR A 649 2.54 23.80 -50.01
N ASP A 650 2.22 23.80 -51.30
CA ASP A 650 1.24 22.89 -51.89
C ASP A 650 1.80 21.46 -51.90
N THR A 651 1.62 20.77 -50.77
CA THR A 651 1.90 19.35 -50.61
C THR A 651 1.06 18.47 -51.54
N TRP A 652 -0.01 19.03 -52.13
CA TRP A 652 -0.83 18.35 -53.13
C TRP A 652 -0.13 18.32 -54.48
N GLU A 653 0.51 19.40 -54.90
CA GLU A 653 1.30 19.44 -56.15
C GLU A 653 2.52 18.50 -56.11
N GLN A 654 3.15 18.38 -54.93
CA GLN A 654 4.27 17.48 -54.70
C GLN A 654 3.83 16.01 -54.67
N SER A 655 2.69 15.72 -54.02
CA SER A 655 2.09 14.37 -53.99
C SER A 655 1.51 13.97 -55.34
N TYR A 656 0.95 14.92 -56.10
CA TYR A 656 0.50 14.70 -57.47
C TYR A 656 1.66 14.40 -58.40
N ARG A 657 2.79 15.14 -58.32
CA ARG A 657 4.01 14.85 -59.11
C ARG A 657 4.66 13.52 -58.74
N LEU A 658 4.59 13.10 -57.48
CA LEU A 658 5.06 11.80 -57.01
C LEU A 658 4.13 10.65 -57.42
N ALA A 659 2.82 10.89 -57.53
CA ALA A 659 1.83 9.89 -57.94
C ALA A 659 1.62 9.80 -59.47
N SER A 660 1.94 10.86 -60.22
CA SER A 660 1.88 10.89 -61.70
C SER A 660 3.17 10.44 -62.38
N GLY A 661 4.18 10.06 -61.59
CA GLY A 661 5.44 9.49 -62.10
C GLY A 661 5.36 7.99 -62.29
N ASN A 662 4.73 7.52 -63.37
CA ASN A 662 5.24 6.33 -64.04
C ASN A 662 5.05 6.45 -65.55
N SER A 663 6.16 6.24 -66.24
CA SER A 663 6.33 6.10 -67.68
C SER A 663 5.08 5.62 -68.42
N GLU A 664 4.59 6.43 -69.35
CA GLU A 664 3.99 5.86 -70.56
C GLU A 664 5.12 5.40 -71.48
N PRO A 665 5.11 4.15 -71.93
CA PRO A 665 5.37 3.85 -73.32
C PRO A 665 4.03 3.78 -74.06
N GLN A 666 3.97 4.63 -75.09
CA GLN A 666 3.54 4.27 -76.43
C GLN A 666 2.04 4.40 -76.82
N CYS A 667 1.87 5.38 -77.71
CA CYS A 667 1.36 5.22 -79.07
C CYS A 667 -0.16 5.25 -79.29
N SER A 668 -0.55 6.31 -80.01
CA SER A 668 -1.63 6.49 -80.98
C SER A 668 -2.54 5.29 -81.30
N CYS A 669 -3.85 5.47 -81.16
CA CYS A 669 -4.75 5.77 -82.29
C CYS A 669 -6.24 5.75 -81.86
N SER A 670 -6.95 6.70 -82.45
CA SER A 670 -8.37 7.06 -82.42
C SER A 670 -9.37 5.91 -82.59
N HIS A 671 -10.46 5.92 -81.81
CA HIS A 671 -11.77 6.40 -82.28
C HIS A 671 -12.80 6.55 -81.16
#